data_AF-A0A2U1LL04-F1
#
_entry.id   AF-A0A2U1LL04-F1
#
_cell.length_a   1.000
_cell.length_b   1.000
_cell.length_c   1.000
_cell.angle_alpha   90.00
_cell.angle_beta   90.00
_cell.angle_gamma   90.00
#
_symmetry.space_group_name_H-M   'P 1'
#
loop_
_entity.id
_entity.type
_entity.pdbx_description
1 polymer ?
#
loop_
_entity_poly.entity_id
_entity_poly.type
_entity_poly.pdbx_seq_one_letter_code
_entity_poly.pdbx_strand_id
1 'polypeptide(L)'
;MTNTNNSNSDSDSNIYLHGDLDLTILEAKSLPNMDLLSNRMHQCFSIFNSACTNEKLKKRSKSKRHRDVITSDPYVTVSISGATVARTRVISNAQNPVWNEHFVVPLAHPVSELEFHVKDDDVFGADLIGFVKVSASRVMSGEVIDEWFEVLGNNGKHVKTGCVIRLRLKFTSCDQNNERINDGNELNNDNDNVFDVKDSYFPVRHGGNVTLYQDAHVRENELPEIELDGEGRVFKQRGCWEDICHAILEAHHLVYIVGWSIYDKVKLVRESSKKLPNGSDLSLGELLKYKSQEGVRVLLLVWDDKTSHNKFFIKTEGVMQTHDEATRKFFKHSSVHCVLSPRYASDKLSIFKQQVVGTLYTHHQKCVIVDTQAPGNNRRISAFIGGLDLCDGRYDTPEHRLFRDLDTVFENDFHNPTFTAGTKGPRQPWHDLHCRIDGPAAYDVLKNFEQRWKKATVWSEFGRRFKKITHWHDDSLIKIERISWILSPSPTLPNNDPALWVSEEEDPENWHVQVFRSIDSGSVKGFPKDGRLADSLNLVCAKNLVIDKSIQKAYIQAIRSAKNFIYIENQYFLGSSYAWSSHKDAGADHLIPVELALKIASKIRANERFSVYIVIPMWPEGVPSSASVQGILFWQGQTMQMMYEVIARELKNSNLENVHPQDYLNFYCLGNREPCDEHVSNSSSHSSSNGGSVSASQKHGRFMIYVHAKGMIVDDEYVILGSANINQRSMAGSRDTEIAMGAYQPHHTWAKKKNHPRGQVYGYRMSLWREHTGKLEDYFKEPESLECVQNINKLAEDNWENFTTDEYTPLQGHLLKYPIKVESDGTVSPLPGHEQFPDLGGKVLGSTTTLPNALTT
;
A
#
# COMPACT_ATOMS: atom_id res chain seq x y z
N MET A 1 49.85 38.94 25.10
CA MET A 1 49.81 38.96 23.62
C MET A 1 50.47 37.66 23.18
N THR A 2 49.72 36.58 22.95
CA THR A 2 48.93 36.31 21.75
C THR A 2 47.79 35.33 22.08
N ASN A 3 46.54 35.76 21.90
CA ASN A 3 45.36 34.88 21.88
C ASN A 3 45.11 34.48 20.42
N THR A 4 45.31 33.21 20.10
CA THR A 4 44.78 32.60 18.87
C THR A 4 43.43 31.98 19.19
N ASN A 5 42.36 32.66 18.80
CA ASN A 5 41.02 32.12 18.73
C ASN A 5 40.99 31.03 17.65
N ASN A 6 40.97 29.77 18.07
CA ASN A 6 40.49 28.68 17.23
C ASN A 6 38.97 28.65 17.37
N SER A 7 38.27 29.32 16.45
CA SER A 7 36.88 28.99 16.14
C SER A 7 36.87 27.63 15.45
N ASN A 8 36.66 26.57 16.22
CA ASN A 8 36.21 25.30 15.66
C ASN A 8 34.86 25.55 14.99
N SER A 9 34.86 25.58 13.67
CA SER A 9 33.68 25.28 12.88
C SER A 9 33.34 23.81 13.14
N ASP A 10 32.43 23.54 14.08
CA ASP A 10 31.75 22.25 14.13
C ASP A 10 31.10 22.06 12.76
N SER A 11 31.63 21.11 12.00
CA SER A 11 30.92 20.55 10.87
C SER A 11 29.66 19.90 11.42
N ASP A 12 28.49 20.51 11.16
CA ASP A 12 27.18 19.98 11.57
C ASP A 12 27.08 18.49 11.17
N SER A 13 27.24 17.61 12.15
CA SER A 13 27.07 16.17 11.99
C SER A 13 25.61 15.88 11.62
N ASN A 14 25.37 15.11 10.57
CA ASN A 14 24.00 14.68 10.22
C ASN A 14 23.36 13.95 11.41
N ILE A 15 22.22 14.45 11.89
CA ILE A 15 21.41 13.80 12.93
C ILE A 15 20.17 13.17 12.32
N TYR A 16 19.68 12.08 12.91
CA TYR A 16 18.40 11.49 12.51
C TYR A 16 17.26 12.21 13.21
N LEU A 17 16.43 12.95 12.47
CA LEU A 17 15.13 13.39 12.97
C LEU A 17 14.15 12.23 12.80
N HIS A 18 13.97 11.45 13.86
CA HIS A 18 13.04 10.33 13.95
C HIS A 18 11.89 10.64 14.92
N GLY A 19 10.70 10.93 14.38
CA GLY A 19 9.57 11.42 15.15
C GLY A 19 8.54 12.15 14.30
N ASP A 20 7.78 13.04 14.92
CA ASP A 20 6.74 13.83 14.27
C ASP A 20 7.06 15.32 14.35
N LEU A 21 7.00 15.99 13.21
CA LEU A 21 7.10 17.45 13.11
C LEU A 21 5.70 18.04 12.97
N ASP A 22 5.24 18.71 14.02
CA ASP A 22 4.12 19.65 13.97
C ASP A 22 4.64 20.94 13.33
N LEU A 23 4.14 21.23 12.13
CA LEU A 23 4.56 22.35 11.31
C LEU A 23 3.35 23.18 10.91
N THR A 24 3.38 24.48 11.23
CA THR A 24 2.44 25.45 10.66
C THR A 24 3.20 26.48 9.82
N ILE A 25 2.84 26.57 8.54
CA ILE A 25 3.32 27.61 7.63
C ILE A 25 2.28 28.74 7.63
N LEU A 26 2.63 29.87 8.27
CA LEU A 26 1.68 30.93 8.61
C LEU A 26 1.49 31.92 7.45
N GLU A 27 2.48 32.75 7.20
CA GLU A 27 2.41 33.84 6.23
C GLU A 27 3.80 34.25 5.75
N ALA A 28 3.87 34.89 4.58
CA ALA A 28 5.07 35.59 4.11
C ALA A 28 4.78 37.05 3.81
N LYS A 29 5.83 37.87 3.83
CA LYS A 29 5.75 39.31 3.56
C LYS A 29 6.77 39.72 2.51
N SER A 30 6.36 40.70 1.69
CA SER A 30 7.20 41.39 0.70
C SER A 30 7.83 40.50 -0.37
N LEU A 31 7.21 39.38 -0.75
CA LEU A 31 7.72 38.50 -1.81
C LEU A 31 7.93 39.29 -3.13
N PRO A 32 8.97 38.97 -3.92
CA PRO A 32 9.20 39.60 -5.21
C PRO A 32 8.08 39.23 -6.21
N ASN A 33 7.77 40.13 -7.13
CA ASN A 33 6.88 39.84 -8.26
C ASN A 33 7.67 39.12 -9.36
N MET A 34 7.47 37.81 -9.50
CA MET A 34 8.18 36.96 -10.46
C MET A 34 7.47 36.93 -11.82
N ASP A 35 6.14 37.07 -11.87
CA ASP A 35 5.36 37.24 -13.11
C ASP A 35 5.84 38.40 -14.00
N LEU A 36 6.33 39.49 -13.42
CA LEU A 36 6.89 40.62 -14.20
C LEU A 36 8.28 40.29 -14.79
N LEU A 37 9.05 39.41 -14.16
CA LEU A 37 10.36 38.96 -14.62
C LEU A 37 10.23 37.93 -15.75
N SER A 38 9.34 36.94 -15.60
CA SER A 38 9.04 35.95 -16.64
C SER A 38 8.51 36.64 -17.90
N ASN A 39 7.56 37.58 -17.78
CA ASN A 39 7.04 38.37 -18.89
C ASN A 39 8.10 39.25 -19.60
N ARG A 40 9.09 39.80 -18.87
CA ARG A 40 10.20 40.56 -19.47
C ARG A 40 11.17 39.69 -20.25
N MET A 41 11.47 38.48 -19.77
CA MET A 41 12.26 37.51 -20.52
C MET A 41 11.55 37.09 -21.82
N HIS A 42 10.23 36.87 -21.77
CA HIS A 42 9.43 36.53 -22.96
C HIS A 42 9.42 37.62 -24.04
N GLN A 43 9.42 38.91 -23.66
CA GLN A 43 9.52 39.99 -24.64
C GLN A 43 10.84 39.95 -25.42
N CYS A 44 11.96 39.58 -24.77
CA CYS A 44 13.25 39.44 -25.44
C CYS A 44 13.31 38.27 -26.44
N PHE A 45 12.58 37.17 -26.19
CA PHE A 45 12.50 36.05 -27.15
C PHE A 45 11.50 36.29 -28.29
N SER A 46 10.48 37.13 -28.08
CA SER A 46 9.55 37.51 -29.16
C SER A 46 10.16 38.46 -30.21
N ILE A 47 11.25 39.16 -29.87
CA ILE A 47 11.97 40.06 -30.78
C ILE A 47 12.71 39.29 -31.88
N PHE A 48 12.99 37.99 -31.70
CA PHE A 48 13.63 37.17 -32.72
C PHE A 48 12.66 36.48 -33.71
N ASN A 49 11.34 36.65 -33.55
CA ASN A 49 10.35 35.96 -34.40
C ASN A 49 9.35 36.88 -35.12
N SER A 50 9.62 38.18 -35.22
CA SER A 50 8.81 39.12 -36.00
C SER A 50 9.55 39.64 -37.23
N ALA A 51 9.74 38.75 -38.21
CA ALA A 51 9.90 39.14 -39.61
C ALA A 51 8.91 38.30 -40.43
N CYS A 52 7.62 38.66 -40.40
CA CYS A 52 6.72 38.68 -41.55
C CYS A 52 5.24 38.93 -41.15
N THR A 53 4.65 39.86 -41.90
CA THR A 53 3.22 39.99 -42.28
C THR A 53 2.19 40.69 -41.36
N ASN A 54 1.92 41.93 -41.82
CA ASN A 54 0.63 42.54 -42.16
C ASN A 54 -0.33 43.10 -41.09
N GLU A 55 -0.41 44.44 -41.16
CA GLU A 55 -1.55 45.28 -40.80
C GLU A 55 -2.87 44.82 -41.47
N LYS A 56 -3.95 44.71 -40.68
CA LYS A 56 -5.16 45.56 -40.78
C LYS A 56 -6.31 45.06 -39.89
N LEU A 57 -6.96 46.05 -39.25
CA LEU A 57 -8.37 46.11 -38.83
C LEU A 57 -8.85 45.24 -37.64
N LYS A 58 -9.07 45.89 -36.47
CA LYS A 58 -10.41 46.37 -36.04
C LYS A 58 -10.37 47.08 -34.68
N LYS A 59 -10.88 48.31 -34.67
CA LYS A 59 -11.31 49.06 -33.49
C LYS A 59 -12.42 48.28 -32.76
N ARG A 60 -12.28 48.05 -31.45
CA ARG A 60 -13.42 47.85 -30.54
C ARG A 60 -13.12 48.38 -29.13
N SER A 61 -14.12 49.12 -28.64
CA SER A 61 -14.31 49.84 -27.37
C SER A 61 -13.27 49.73 -26.24
N LYS A 62 -12.82 50.91 -25.80
CA LYS A 62 -12.29 51.16 -24.45
C LYS A 62 -13.36 50.83 -23.41
N SER A 63 -13.28 49.65 -22.80
CA SER A 63 -13.90 49.36 -21.51
C SER A 63 -12.80 49.45 -20.46
N LYS A 64 -12.98 50.34 -19.47
CA LYS A 64 -12.16 50.41 -18.26
C LYS A 64 -12.32 49.10 -17.49
N ARG A 65 -11.47 48.11 -17.74
CA ARG A 65 -11.18 47.07 -16.76
C ARG A 65 -10.05 47.60 -15.88
N HIS A 66 -10.28 47.61 -14.56
CA HIS A 66 -9.20 47.66 -13.59
C HIS A 66 -8.13 46.66 -14.05
N ARG A 67 -6.89 47.13 -14.29
CA ARG A 67 -5.76 46.22 -14.42
C ARG A 67 -5.54 45.66 -13.03
N ASP A 68 -6.07 44.47 -12.75
CA ASP A 68 -5.55 43.68 -11.65
C ASP A 68 -4.05 43.55 -11.89
N VAL A 69 -3.26 44.03 -10.94
CA VAL A 69 -1.81 43.93 -11.01
C VAL A 69 -1.50 42.45 -10.87
N ILE A 70 -1.08 41.81 -11.97
CA ILE A 70 -0.64 40.41 -11.94
C ILE A 70 0.65 40.37 -11.13
N THR A 71 0.66 39.55 -10.08
CA THR A 71 1.80 39.32 -9.19
C THR A 71 1.92 37.85 -8.88
N SER A 72 3.06 37.43 -8.37
CA SER A 72 3.35 36.04 -7.99
C SER A 72 2.18 35.31 -7.30
N ASP A 73 2.06 34.04 -7.62
CA ASP A 73 1.22 32.98 -7.08
C ASP A 73 2.03 32.07 -6.11
N PRO A 74 2.42 32.54 -4.91
CA PRO A 74 3.39 31.84 -4.07
C PRO A 74 2.85 30.59 -3.36
N TYR A 75 3.76 29.65 -3.13
CA TYR A 75 3.61 28.49 -2.25
C TYR A 75 4.95 28.08 -1.63
N VAL A 76 4.89 27.21 -0.62
CA VAL A 76 6.07 26.72 0.10
C VAL A 76 6.16 25.21 -0.04
N THR A 77 7.36 24.68 -0.26
CA THR A 77 7.67 23.24 -0.16
C THR A 77 8.71 23.01 0.90
N VAL A 78 8.49 22.04 1.78
CA VAL A 78 9.46 21.61 2.79
C VAL A 78 10.22 20.42 2.22
N SER A 79 11.53 20.56 2.14
CA SER A 79 12.47 19.57 1.61
C SER A 79 13.40 19.10 2.72
N ILE A 80 13.50 17.78 2.89
CA ILE A 80 14.32 17.12 3.91
C ILE A 80 15.08 16.00 3.19
N SER A 81 16.41 16.03 3.24
CA SER A 81 17.30 15.09 2.50
C SER A 81 16.96 14.97 1.00
N GLY A 82 16.47 16.05 0.37
CA GLY A 82 16.04 16.06 -1.05
C GLY A 82 14.60 15.59 -1.29
N ALA A 83 13.94 14.97 -0.30
CA ALA A 83 12.55 14.58 -0.38
C ALA A 83 11.61 15.72 0.01
N THR A 84 10.56 15.97 -0.79
CA THR A 84 9.53 16.95 -0.43
C THR A 84 8.52 16.30 0.53
N VAL A 85 8.55 16.72 1.80
CA VAL A 85 7.73 16.13 2.87
C VAL A 85 6.41 16.88 3.11
N ALA A 86 6.35 18.16 2.77
CA ALA A 86 5.15 18.98 2.86
C ALA A 86 5.11 20.06 1.77
N ARG A 87 3.91 20.49 1.40
CA ARG A 87 3.69 21.55 0.42
C ARG A 87 2.40 22.30 0.75
N THR A 88 2.45 23.63 0.72
CA THR A 88 1.25 24.46 0.90
C THR A 88 0.43 24.59 -0.37
N ARG A 89 -0.81 25.09 -0.23
CA ARG A 89 -1.57 25.59 -1.38
C ARG A 89 -0.88 26.78 -2.04
N VAL A 90 -1.22 26.99 -3.31
CA VAL A 90 -0.85 28.16 -4.09
C VAL A 90 -1.85 29.28 -3.78
N ILE A 91 -1.35 30.47 -3.45
CA ILE A 91 -2.20 31.66 -3.23
C ILE A 91 -1.99 32.58 -4.40
N SER A 92 -3.01 32.78 -5.22
CA SER A 92 -2.86 33.58 -6.43
C SER A 92 -2.73 35.08 -6.15
N ASN A 93 -1.87 35.76 -6.90
CA ASN A 93 -1.67 37.20 -6.93
C ASN A 93 -1.42 37.83 -5.55
N ALA A 94 -0.46 37.27 -4.80
CA ALA A 94 -0.18 37.70 -3.43
C ALA A 94 1.32 37.83 -3.15
N GLN A 95 1.81 39.06 -2.94
CA GLN A 95 3.16 39.29 -2.40
C GLN A 95 3.25 39.13 -0.88
N ASN A 96 2.09 39.10 -0.20
CA ASN A 96 1.97 38.88 1.25
C ASN A 96 0.99 37.73 1.51
N PRO A 97 1.32 36.50 1.09
CA PRO A 97 0.42 35.36 1.21
C PRO A 97 0.22 34.95 2.67
N VAL A 98 -1.01 34.57 3.02
CA VAL A 98 -1.37 33.97 4.32
C VAL A 98 -1.90 32.57 4.07
N TRP A 99 -1.06 31.56 4.30
CA TRP A 99 -1.44 30.15 4.14
C TRP A 99 -2.19 29.66 5.37
N ASN A 100 -1.58 29.81 6.56
CA ASN A 100 -2.06 29.26 7.81
C ASN A 100 -2.43 27.78 7.66
N GLU A 101 -1.49 26.99 7.14
CA GLU A 101 -1.64 25.56 6.88
C GLU A 101 -0.79 24.77 7.86
N HIS A 102 -1.40 23.75 8.46
CA HIS A 102 -0.82 22.89 9.49
C HIS A 102 -0.57 21.49 8.91
N PHE A 103 0.60 20.94 9.23
CA PHE A 103 1.05 19.63 8.80
C PHE A 103 1.59 18.87 10.01
N VAL A 104 1.19 17.60 10.13
CA VAL A 104 1.89 16.63 10.97
C VAL A 104 2.72 15.76 10.03
N VAL A 105 4.03 15.96 10.06
CA VAL A 105 4.96 15.31 9.12
C VAL A 105 5.78 14.26 9.86
N PRO A 106 5.58 12.96 9.59
CA PRO A 106 6.45 11.94 10.14
C PRO A 106 7.83 12.07 9.50
N LEU A 107 8.87 12.08 10.33
CA LEU A 107 10.26 12.16 9.91
C LEU A 107 11.02 10.90 10.32
N ALA A 108 11.86 10.42 9.41
CA ALA A 108 12.87 9.40 9.62
C ALA A 108 14.07 9.71 8.70
N HIS A 109 14.64 10.92 8.83
CA HIS A 109 15.60 11.46 7.87
C HIS A 109 16.93 11.83 8.55
N PRO A 110 18.09 11.44 7.98
CA PRO A 110 19.37 11.99 8.37
C PRO A 110 19.57 13.36 7.73
N VAL A 111 19.60 14.42 8.53
CA VAL A 111 19.74 15.81 8.09
C VAL A 111 20.59 16.66 9.02
N SER A 112 21.23 17.69 8.45
CA SER A 112 21.81 18.81 9.18
C SER A 112 20.84 19.99 9.30
N GLU A 113 19.90 20.14 8.36
CA GLU A 113 18.94 21.25 8.31
C GLU A 113 17.63 20.87 7.57
N LEU A 114 16.54 21.57 7.90
CA LEU A 114 15.28 21.56 7.18
C LEU A 114 15.25 22.72 6.20
N GLU A 115 14.91 22.46 4.94
CA GLU A 115 14.82 23.49 3.90
C GLU A 115 13.37 23.81 3.54
N PHE A 116 12.99 25.07 3.62
CA PHE A 116 11.70 25.60 3.19
C PHE A 116 11.91 26.39 1.91
N HIS A 117 11.49 25.86 0.77
CA HIS A 117 11.60 26.55 -0.52
C HIS A 117 10.32 27.34 -0.79
N VAL A 118 10.45 28.65 -0.91
CA VAL A 118 9.38 29.55 -1.34
C VAL A 118 9.43 29.63 -2.86
N LYS A 119 8.32 29.31 -3.53
CA LYS A 119 8.23 29.18 -4.98
C LYS A 119 7.03 29.94 -5.52
N ASP A 120 7.10 30.29 -6.80
CA ASP A 120 5.99 30.83 -7.58
C ASP A 120 5.44 29.75 -8.52
N ASP A 121 4.12 29.69 -8.73
CA ASP A 121 3.46 28.67 -9.58
C ASP A 121 3.04 29.25 -10.95
N ASP A 122 4.00 29.37 -11.88
CA ASP A 122 3.72 29.89 -13.23
C ASP A 122 3.21 28.79 -14.18
N VAL A 123 2.48 29.21 -15.23
CA VAL A 123 1.86 28.34 -16.26
C VAL A 123 2.87 27.39 -16.93
N PHE A 124 4.16 27.73 -16.96
CA PHE A 124 5.22 26.97 -17.64
C PHE A 124 6.26 26.32 -16.70
N GLY A 125 6.07 26.39 -15.38
CA GLY A 125 6.99 25.81 -14.41
C GLY A 125 7.04 26.65 -13.14
N ALA A 126 7.44 26.04 -12.03
CA ALA A 126 7.54 26.77 -10.77
C ALA A 126 8.90 27.47 -10.65
N ASP A 127 8.88 28.79 -10.41
CA ASP A 127 10.09 29.59 -10.21
C ASP A 127 10.47 29.65 -8.72
N LEU A 128 11.74 29.42 -8.39
CA LEU A 128 12.21 29.51 -7.01
C LEU A 128 12.39 30.98 -6.61
N ILE A 129 11.64 31.42 -5.59
CA ILE A 129 11.81 32.75 -4.98
C ILE A 129 13.02 32.73 -4.04
N GLY A 130 13.12 31.72 -3.19
CA GLY A 130 14.25 31.54 -2.26
C GLY A 130 14.01 30.42 -1.27
N PHE A 131 14.89 30.31 -0.26
CA PHE A 131 14.84 29.28 0.76
C PHE A 131 15.03 29.84 2.18
N VAL A 132 14.51 29.10 3.15
CA VAL A 132 14.82 29.22 4.58
C VAL A 132 15.41 27.90 5.06
N LYS A 133 16.46 27.97 5.87
CA LYS A 133 17.13 26.82 6.47
C LYS A 133 17.00 26.88 7.98
N VAL A 134 16.53 25.80 8.60
CA VAL A 134 16.45 25.67 10.07
C VAL A 134 17.32 24.48 10.47
N SER A 135 18.32 24.71 11.34
CA SER A 135 19.24 23.65 11.78
C SER A 135 18.48 22.49 12.44
N ALA A 136 18.84 21.27 12.08
CA ALA A 136 18.24 20.06 12.62
C ALA A 136 18.48 19.92 14.12
N SER A 137 19.64 20.36 14.64
CA SER A 137 19.94 20.34 16.08
C SER A 137 18.97 21.23 16.86
N ARG A 138 18.62 22.39 16.30
CA ARG A 138 17.60 23.29 16.86
C ARG A 138 16.22 22.63 16.86
N VAL A 139 15.84 21.96 15.78
CA VAL A 139 14.56 21.23 15.70
C VAL A 139 14.52 20.08 16.70
N MET A 140 15.61 19.32 16.83
CA MET A 140 15.74 18.18 17.73
C MET A 140 15.57 18.55 19.21
N SER A 141 15.84 19.81 19.60
CA SER A 141 15.63 20.28 20.98
C SER A 141 14.18 20.09 21.48
N GLY A 142 13.20 19.99 20.57
CA GLY A 142 11.78 19.88 20.89
C GLY A 142 11.12 21.20 21.33
N GLU A 143 11.87 22.30 21.39
CA GLU A 143 11.33 23.63 21.69
C GLU A 143 10.41 24.12 20.56
N VAL A 144 9.39 24.90 20.95
CA VAL A 144 8.49 25.52 19.96
C VAL A 144 9.22 26.69 19.31
N ILE A 145 9.46 26.57 18.00
CA ILE A 145 10.04 27.64 17.17
C ILE A 145 8.88 28.38 16.51
N ASP A 146 8.58 29.63 16.88
CA ASP A 146 7.57 30.50 16.22
C ASP A 146 8.21 31.84 15.88
N GLU A 147 8.76 31.94 14.68
CA GLU A 147 9.64 33.05 14.30
C GLU A 147 9.45 33.49 12.85
N TRP A 148 9.95 34.69 12.55
CA TRP A 148 10.11 35.19 11.20
C TRP A 148 11.51 34.85 10.69
N PHE A 149 11.58 34.20 9.54
CA PHE A 149 12.80 33.83 8.86
C PHE A 149 12.96 34.66 7.59
N GLU A 150 14.19 35.12 7.34
CA GLU A 150 14.51 35.80 6.09
C GLU A 150 14.63 34.81 4.93
N VAL A 151 14.01 35.14 3.80
CA VAL A 151 14.08 34.32 2.59
C VAL A 151 15.37 34.64 1.83
N LEU A 152 16.24 33.65 1.71
CA LEU A 152 17.54 33.75 1.05
C LEU A 152 17.46 33.30 -0.40
N GLY A 153 18.16 33.98 -1.31
CA GLY A 153 18.30 33.57 -2.70
C GLY A 153 19.38 32.49 -2.87
N ASN A 154 19.47 31.91 -4.07
CA ASN A 154 20.42 30.82 -4.41
C ASN A 154 21.90 31.11 -4.06
N ASN A 155 22.26 32.39 -3.92
CA ASN A 155 23.62 32.84 -3.70
C ASN A 155 23.90 33.12 -2.20
N GLY A 156 22.98 32.74 -1.31
CA GLY A 156 23.00 33.09 0.12
C GLY A 156 22.74 34.57 0.42
N LYS A 157 22.42 35.37 -0.63
CA LYS A 157 22.12 36.80 -0.52
C LYS A 157 20.61 37.02 -0.38
N HIS A 158 20.22 38.09 0.30
CA HIS A 158 18.81 38.46 0.44
C HIS A 158 18.15 38.66 -0.93
N VAL A 159 16.98 38.05 -1.12
CA VAL A 159 16.19 38.15 -2.37
C VAL A 159 15.67 39.59 -2.57
N LYS A 160 15.16 40.18 -1.48
CA LYS A 160 14.62 41.53 -1.40
C LYS A 160 14.56 41.94 0.07
N THR A 161 14.80 43.21 0.37
CA THR A 161 14.69 43.75 1.74
C THR A 161 13.28 43.53 2.30
N GLY A 162 13.18 42.92 3.48
CA GLY A 162 11.90 42.63 4.14
C GLY A 162 11.16 41.40 3.61
N CYS A 163 11.79 40.58 2.76
CA CYS A 163 11.25 39.29 2.30
C CYS A 163 11.41 38.24 3.39
N VAL A 164 10.32 37.97 4.11
CA VAL A 164 10.33 37.10 5.30
C VAL A 164 9.15 36.12 5.28
N ILE A 165 9.32 34.98 5.94
CA ILE A 165 8.27 33.97 6.15
C ILE A 165 8.17 33.63 7.64
N ARG A 166 6.95 33.51 8.15
CA ARG A 166 6.69 33.09 9.53
C ARG A 166 6.40 31.59 9.57
N LEU A 167 7.18 30.87 10.37
CA LEU A 167 7.05 29.43 10.55
C LEU A 167 6.83 29.14 12.04
N ARG A 168 5.95 28.19 12.33
CA ARG A 168 5.82 27.57 13.65
C ARG A 168 6.16 26.08 13.55
N LEU A 169 7.11 25.60 14.34
CA LEU A 169 7.57 24.21 14.34
C LEU A 169 7.66 23.68 15.77
N LYS A 170 7.27 22.41 15.96
CA LYS A 170 7.57 21.63 17.17
C LYS A 170 7.84 20.19 16.75
N PHE A 171 9.00 19.66 17.14
CA PHE A 171 9.34 18.27 16.89
C PHE A 171 9.13 17.45 18.16
N THR A 172 8.56 16.26 18.02
CA THR A 172 8.45 15.27 19.09
C THR A 172 9.14 14.00 18.63
N SER A 173 10.17 13.56 19.35
CA SER A 173 10.90 12.34 18.99
C SER A 173 10.08 11.10 19.28
N CYS A 174 10.38 10.00 18.59
CA CYS A 174 9.75 8.69 18.88
C CYS A 174 9.99 8.26 20.33
N ASP A 175 11.17 8.53 20.90
CA ASP A 175 11.50 8.19 22.28
C ASP A 175 10.60 8.95 23.28
N GLN A 176 10.40 10.26 23.08
CA GLN A 176 9.50 11.07 23.90
C GLN A 176 8.03 10.64 23.79
N ASN A 177 7.60 10.22 22.59
CA ASN A 177 6.26 9.66 22.40
C ASN A 177 6.09 8.34 23.16
N ASN A 178 7.10 7.47 23.15
CA ASN A 178 7.08 6.21 23.88
C ASN A 178 7.09 6.42 25.40
N GLU A 179 7.87 7.39 25.90
CA GLU A 179 7.88 7.77 27.32
C GLU A 179 6.52 8.29 27.78
N ARG A 180 5.85 9.16 26.99
CA ARG A 180 4.49 9.63 27.29
C ARG A 180 3.45 8.52 27.33
N ILE A 181 3.58 7.51 26.47
CA ILE A 181 2.72 6.32 26.47
C ILE A 181 2.98 5.46 27.73
N ASN A 182 4.24 5.39 28.19
CA ASN A 182 4.62 4.58 29.34
C ASN A 182 4.36 5.26 30.70
N ASP A 183 4.41 6.59 30.80
CA ASP A 183 4.36 7.32 32.08
C ASP A 183 2.96 7.54 32.68
N GLY A 184 1.88 7.10 32.02
CA GLY A 184 0.53 6.98 32.63
C GLY A 184 -0.08 8.24 33.26
N ASN A 185 0.57 9.40 33.12
CA ASN A 185 0.26 10.63 33.84
C ASN A 185 0.26 11.82 32.86
N GLU A 186 -0.70 11.83 31.94
CA GLU A 186 -1.45 13.05 31.57
C GLU A 186 -2.59 12.69 30.58
N LEU A 187 -3.80 12.67 31.13
CA LEU A 187 -5.12 12.71 30.46
C LEU A 187 -5.54 11.49 29.62
N ASN A 188 -6.31 10.65 30.31
CA ASN A 188 -7.18 9.54 29.88
C ASN A 188 -6.56 8.13 29.92
N ASN A 189 -7.41 7.15 30.24
CA ASN A 189 -7.16 5.70 30.19
C ASN A 189 -6.84 5.21 28.75
N ASP A 190 -5.98 5.90 28.02
CA ASP A 190 -5.73 5.77 26.58
C ASP A 190 -4.71 4.66 26.22
N ASN A 191 -4.21 3.89 27.20
CA ASN A 191 -3.39 2.70 26.93
C ASN A 191 -4.14 1.61 26.14
N ASP A 192 -5.48 1.68 26.08
CA ASP A 192 -6.32 0.76 25.30
C ASP A 192 -6.44 1.16 23.80
N ASN A 193 -5.91 2.34 23.39
CA ASN A 193 -6.09 2.93 22.05
C ASN A 193 -4.76 3.15 21.27
N VAL A 194 -3.72 2.37 21.57
CA VAL A 194 -2.35 2.57 21.01
C VAL A 194 -2.31 2.50 19.48
N PHE A 195 -3.20 1.71 18.88
CA PHE A 195 -3.25 1.48 17.43
C PHE A 195 -4.18 2.42 16.68
N ASP A 196 -4.94 3.28 17.38
CA ASP A 196 -5.87 4.19 16.76
C ASP A 196 -5.13 5.29 15.98
N VAL A 197 -5.30 5.31 14.67
CA VAL A 197 -4.74 6.37 13.83
C VAL A 197 -5.67 7.58 13.88
N LYS A 198 -5.46 8.46 14.87
CA LYS A 198 -6.30 9.63 15.17
C LYS A 198 -6.47 10.56 13.95
N ASP A 199 -5.41 10.76 13.17
CA ASP A 199 -5.40 11.67 12.01
C ASP A 199 -5.62 10.95 10.67
N SER A 200 -6.74 10.23 10.56
CA SER A 200 -7.15 9.52 9.35
C SER A 200 -8.57 9.88 8.90
N TYR A 201 -8.90 9.62 7.63
CA TYR A 201 -10.19 9.97 7.04
C TYR A 201 -11.35 9.15 7.60
N PHE A 202 -11.11 7.86 7.86
CA PHE A 202 -12.06 6.99 8.55
C PHE A 202 -11.56 6.73 9.98
N PRO A 203 -12.36 7.06 10.99
CA PRO A 203 -11.97 6.79 12.37
C PRO A 203 -12.02 5.28 12.66
N VAL A 204 -11.41 4.88 13.78
CA VAL A 204 -11.59 3.53 14.33
C VAL A 204 -13.08 3.26 14.62
N ARG A 205 -13.47 2.00 14.45
CA ARG A 205 -14.82 1.49 14.66
C ARG A 205 -14.81 0.36 15.68
N HIS A 206 -15.72 0.44 16.64
CA HIS A 206 -15.87 -0.51 17.73
C HIS A 206 -16.98 -1.53 17.41
N GLY A 207 -17.05 -2.61 18.20
CA GLY A 207 -18.10 -3.62 18.06
C GLY A 207 -18.04 -4.39 16.75
N GLY A 208 -16.85 -4.51 16.16
CA GLY A 208 -16.63 -5.18 14.88
C GLY A 208 -16.35 -6.67 15.04
N ASN A 209 -16.26 -7.36 13.90
CA ASN A 209 -15.68 -8.70 13.83
C ASN A 209 -14.84 -8.83 12.56
N VAL A 210 -13.68 -9.47 12.67
CA VAL A 210 -12.76 -9.71 11.57
C VAL A 210 -12.55 -11.20 11.41
N THR A 211 -12.70 -11.69 10.17
CA THR A 211 -12.20 -13.02 9.78
C THR A 211 -10.96 -12.82 8.91
N LEU A 212 -9.85 -13.43 9.33
CA LEU A 212 -8.59 -13.40 8.59
C LEU A 212 -8.49 -14.66 7.72
N TYR A 213 -8.15 -14.49 6.45
CA TYR A 213 -8.02 -15.56 5.49
C TYR A 213 -6.58 -15.64 4.99
N GLN A 214 -6.00 -16.84 5.10
CA GLN A 214 -4.81 -17.24 4.37
C GLN A 214 -5.27 -17.97 3.10
N ASP A 215 -4.73 -17.54 1.96
CA ASP A 215 -5.09 -17.99 0.62
C ASP A 215 -6.56 -17.83 0.24
N ALA A 216 -6.89 -18.28 -0.97
CA ALA A 216 -8.26 -18.33 -1.46
C ALA A 216 -9.07 -19.42 -0.75
N HIS A 217 -8.43 -20.51 -0.34
CA HIS A 217 -9.09 -21.64 0.30
C HIS A 217 -8.15 -22.41 1.24
N VAL A 218 -8.67 -22.87 2.38
CA VAL A 218 -7.98 -23.83 3.26
C VAL A 218 -8.92 -25.01 3.44
N ARG A 219 -8.47 -26.22 3.11
CA ARG A 219 -9.29 -27.43 3.21
C ARG A 219 -9.46 -27.83 4.67
N GLU A 220 -10.57 -28.49 4.97
CA GLU A 220 -10.84 -28.98 6.32
C GLU A 220 -9.74 -29.95 6.76
N ASN A 221 -9.17 -29.73 7.95
CA ASN A 221 -8.06 -30.49 8.53
C ASN A 221 -6.73 -30.43 7.75
N GLU A 222 -6.56 -29.54 6.78
CA GLU A 222 -5.27 -29.32 6.09
C GLU A 222 -4.23 -28.70 7.03
N LEU A 223 -4.68 -27.81 7.90
CA LEU A 223 -3.86 -27.19 8.95
C LEU A 223 -4.44 -27.51 10.34
N PRO A 224 -3.59 -27.61 11.36
CA PRO A 224 -4.03 -27.89 12.73
C PRO A 224 -4.79 -26.71 13.33
N GLU A 225 -5.71 -27.00 14.25
CA GLU A 225 -6.29 -26.00 15.14
C GLU A 225 -5.20 -25.43 16.06
N ILE A 226 -5.24 -24.12 16.33
CA ILE A 226 -4.26 -23.44 17.19
C ILE A 226 -4.95 -22.95 18.45
N GLU A 227 -4.43 -23.33 19.61
CA GLU A 227 -4.99 -22.93 20.90
C GLU A 227 -4.89 -21.41 21.13
N LEU A 228 -5.99 -20.82 21.57
CA LEU A 228 -6.12 -19.42 21.92
C LEU A 228 -6.35 -19.24 23.42
N ASP A 229 -6.26 -18.00 23.88
CA ASP A 229 -6.62 -17.66 25.26
C ASP A 229 -8.10 -17.95 25.56
N GLY A 230 -8.35 -18.66 26.65
CA GLY A 230 -9.70 -19.02 27.10
C GLY A 230 -9.99 -20.51 26.87
N GLU A 231 -10.66 -21.13 27.84
CA GLU A 231 -10.84 -22.58 27.87
C GLU A 231 -11.53 -23.10 26.60
N GLY A 232 -10.83 -23.96 25.84
CA GLY A 232 -11.33 -24.62 24.64
C GLY A 232 -11.42 -23.72 23.39
N ARG A 233 -10.87 -22.51 23.40
CA ARG A 233 -10.85 -21.63 22.22
C ARG A 233 -9.72 -21.99 21.26
N VAL A 234 -10.03 -22.01 19.98
CA VAL A 234 -9.08 -22.32 18.91
C VAL A 234 -9.26 -21.39 17.72
N PHE A 235 -8.15 -21.09 17.05
CA PHE A 235 -8.15 -20.46 15.74
C PHE A 235 -8.54 -21.50 14.70
N LYS A 236 -9.56 -21.17 13.90
CA LYS A 236 -10.04 -22.02 12.81
C LYS A 236 -9.82 -21.32 11.48
N GLN A 237 -9.06 -21.96 10.61
CA GLN A 237 -8.87 -21.52 9.24
C GLN A 237 -10.20 -21.56 8.49
N ARG A 238 -10.41 -20.61 7.57
CA ARG A 238 -11.62 -20.51 6.76
C ARG A 238 -11.26 -20.33 5.29
N GLY A 239 -12.12 -20.80 4.39
CA GLY A 239 -11.95 -20.60 2.95
C GLY A 239 -12.49 -19.25 2.49
N CYS A 240 -11.61 -18.35 2.03
CA CYS A 240 -11.96 -17.00 1.58
C CYS A 240 -12.99 -17.01 0.44
N TRP A 241 -12.69 -17.68 -0.66
CA TRP A 241 -13.55 -17.70 -1.84
C TRP A 241 -14.83 -18.50 -1.62
N GLU A 242 -14.79 -19.50 -0.74
CA GLU A 242 -15.99 -20.22 -0.30
C GLU A 242 -16.91 -19.28 0.48
N ASP A 243 -16.39 -18.54 1.47
CA ASP A 243 -17.17 -17.55 2.22
C ASP A 243 -17.68 -16.41 1.33
N ILE A 244 -16.91 -15.95 0.33
CA ILE A 244 -17.37 -14.96 -0.67
C ILE A 244 -18.52 -15.53 -1.51
N CYS A 245 -18.41 -16.78 -1.97
CA CYS A 245 -19.45 -17.45 -2.75
C CYS A 245 -20.76 -17.55 -1.95
N HIS A 246 -20.68 -18.02 -0.70
CA HIS A 246 -21.81 -18.07 0.21
C HIS A 246 -22.42 -16.68 0.43
N ALA A 247 -21.60 -15.67 0.69
CA ALA A 247 -22.05 -14.31 0.94
C ALA A 247 -22.79 -13.70 -0.28
N ILE A 248 -22.32 -13.98 -1.51
CA ILE A 248 -22.99 -13.58 -2.74
C ILE A 248 -24.32 -14.32 -2.92
N LEU A 249 -24.35 -15.64 -2.67
CA LEU A 249 -25.56 -16.46 -2.79
C LEU A 249 -26.65 -16.03 -1.80
N GLU A 250 -26.25 -15.67 -0.57
CA GLU A 250 -27.15 -15.20 0.49
C GLU A 250 -27.57 -13.74 0.35
N ALA A 251 -26.95 -12.96 -0.53
CA ALA A 251 -27.26 -11.54 -0.71
C ALA A 251 -28.69 -11.34 -1.23
N HIS A 252 -29.41 -10.37 -0.67
CA HIS A 252 -30.80 -10.06 -1.02
C HIS A 252 -30.93 -8.70 -1.72
N HIS A 253 -29.99 -7.77 -1.50
CA HIS A 253 -30.13 -6.38 -1.94
C HIS A 253 -28.97 -5.92 -2.82
N LEU A 254 -27.72 -6.15 -2.44
CA LEU A 254 -26.55 -5.65 -3.14
C LEU A 254 -25.37 -6.63 -3.16
N VAL A 255 -24.67 -6.63 -4.29
CA VAL A 255 -23.35 -7.24 -4.46
C VAL A 255 -22.49 -6.24 -5.23
N TYR A 256 -21.59 -5.55 -4.54
CA TYR A 256 -20.69 -4.56 -5.12
C TYR A 256 -19.27 -5.11 -5.13
N ILE A 257 -18.62 -5.13 -6.30
CA ILE A 257 -17.30 -5.71 -6.47
C ILE A 257 -16.35 -4.69 -7.09
N VAL A 258 -15.14 -4.64 -6.55
CA VAL A 258 -14.01 -3.87 -7.06
C VAL A 258 -12.87 -4.84 -7.32
N GLY A 259 -12.23 -4.72 -8.49
CA GLY A 259 -11.03 -5.49 -8.77
C GLY A 259 -10.09 -4.71 -9.68
N TRP A 260 -8.79 -4.97 -9.51
CA TRP A 260 -7.79 -4.64 -10.52
C TRP A 260 -8.01 -5.49 -11.77
N SER A 261 -8.36 -6.76 -11.57
CA SER A 261 -8.89 -7.65 -12.61
C SER A 261 -10.06 -8.46 -12.06
N ILE A 262 -11.05 -8.74 -12.90
CA ILE A 262 -12.13 -9.67 -12.58
C ILE A 262 -12.26 -10.59 -13.78
N TYR A 263 -12.30 -11.90 -13.54
CA TYR A 263 -12.51 -12.88 -14.61
C TYR A 263 -13.87 -13.57 -14.47
N ASP A 264 -14.74 -13.41 -15.45
CA ASP A 264 -16.09 -13.95 -15.43
C ASP A 264 -16.17 -15.50 -15.39
N LYS A 265 -15.10 -16.20 -15.80
CA LYS A 265 -15.09 -17.66 -15.87
C LYS A 265 -14.53 -18.36 -14.65
N VAL A 266 -13.93 -17.64 -13.71
CA VAL A 266 -13.34 -18.25 -12.52
C VAL A 266 -14.43 -18.91 -11.67
N LYS A 267 -14.11 -20.06 -11.07
CA LYS A 267 -14.97 -20.71 -10.07
C LYS A 267 -14.43 -20.41 -8.68
N LEU A 268 -15.32 -19.94 -7.81
CA LEU A 268 -15.00 -19.59 -6.42
C LEU A 268 -14.79 -20.82 -5.55
N VAL A 269 -15.56 -21.89 -5.78
CA VAL A 269 -15.46 -23.15 -5.04
C VAL A 269 -15.01 -24.25 -6.00
N ARG A 270 -13.92 -24.93 -5.66
CA ARG A 270 -13.37 -26.06 -6.43
C ARG A 270 -13.25 -27.32 -5.57
N GLU A 271 -12.76 -27.15 -4.34
CA GLU A 271 -12.68 -28.19 -3.33
C GLU A 271 -13.60 -27.78 -2.17
N SER A 272 -14.82 -28.28 -2.14
CA SER A 272 -15.80 -27.82 -1.14
C SER A 272 -15.53 -28.39 0.24
N SER A 273 -15.52 -27.54 1.26
CA SER A 273 -15.47 -27.97 2.67
C SER A 273 -16.86 -28.16 3.28
N LYS A 274 -17.90 -27.56 2.67
CA LYS A 274 -19.28 -27.62 3.17
C LYS A 274 -20.28 -28.10 2.11
N LYS A 275 -21.51 -28.38 2.54
CA LYS A 275 -22.62 -28.62 1.61
C LYS A 275 -22.95 -27.32 0.88
N LEU A 276 -22.77 -27.32 -0.44
CA LEU A 276 -22.93 -26.10 -1.21
C LEU A 276 -24.40 -25.76 -1.50
N PRO A 277 -24.78 -24.46 -1.50
CA PRO A 277 -26.08 -24.03 -1.98
C PRO A 277 -26.16 -24.21 -3.50
N ASN A 278 -27.39 -24.30 -4.03
CA ASN A 278 -27.59 -24.34 -5.49
C ASN A 278 -26.95 -23.10 -6.15
N GLY A 279 -26.15 -23.30 -7.19
CA GLY A 279 -25.46 -22.23 -7.93
C GLY A 279 -24.00 -21.99 -7.51
N SER A 280 -23.47 -22.73 -6.53
CA SER A 280 -22.06 -22.68 -6.12
C SER A 280 -21.07 -23.18 -7.18
N ASP A 281 -21.55 -24.01 -8.11
CA ASP A 281 -20.79 -24.62 -9.20
C ASP A 281 -20.68 -23.71 -10.44
N LEU A 282 -21.42 -22.60 -10.44
CA LEU A 282 -21.39 -21.57 -11.48
C LEU A 282 -20.05 -20.86 -11.50
N SER A 283 -19.66 -20.36 -12.68
CA SER A 283 -18.60 -19.37 -12.76
C SER A 283 -19.05 -18.06 -12.09
N LEU A 284 -18.10 -17.24 -11.65
CA LEU A 284 -18.36 -15.94 -11.03
C LEU A 284 -19.32 -15.09 -11.89
N GLY A 285 -19.10 -15.06 -13.20
CA GLY A 285 -19.94 -14.33 -14.14
C GLY A 285 -21.40 -14.79 -14.15
N GLU A 286 -21.62 -16.10 -14.20
CA GLU A 286 -22.97 -16.67 -14.20
C GLU A 286 -23.64 -16.54 -12.82
N LEU A 287 -22.89 -16.70 -11.73
CA LEU A 287 -23.36 -16.43 -10.36
C LEU A 287 -23.87 -14.99 -10.21
N LEU A 288 -23.11 -14.01 -10.71
CA LEU A 288 -23.49 -12.59 -10.63
C LEU A 288 -24.69 -12.27 -11.50
N LYS A 289 -24.82 -12.86 -12.70
CA LYS A 289 -26.04 -12.75 -13.52
C LYS A 289 -27.23 -13.37 -12.81
N TYR A 290 -27.07 -14.56 -12.24
CA TYR A 290 -28.09 -15.28 -11.50
C TYR A 290 -28.65 -14.43 -10.36
N LYS A 291 -27.79 -13.92 -9.47
CA LYS A 291 -28.21 -13.02 -8.38
C LYS A 291 -28.84 -11.74 -8.88
N SER A 292 -28.33 -11.18 -9.97
CA SER A 292 -28.92 -9.97 -10.55
C SER A 292 -30.33 -10.20 -11.11
N GLN A 293 -30.61 -11.39 -11.66
CA GLN A 293 -31.94 -11.77 -12.15
C GLN A 293 -32.93 -12.03 -11.02
N GLU A 294 -32.47 -12.43 -9.84
CA GLU A 294 -33.29 -12.50 -8.61
C GLU A 294 -33.66 -11.12 -8.05
N GLY A 295 -33.12 -10.03 -8.61
CA GLY A 295 -33.41 -8.66 -8.20
C GLY A 295 -32.32 -8.02 -7.33
N VAL A 296 -31.21 -8.72 -7.06
CA VAL A 296 -30.06 -8.16 -6.33
C VAL A 296 -29.35 -7.12 -7.21
N ARG A 297 -28.99 -5.97 -6.64
CA ARG A 297 -28.23 -4.94 -7.34
C ARG A 297 -26.76 -5.34 -7.41
N VAL A 298 -26.31 -5.75 -8.60
CA VAL A 298 -24.92 -6.14 -8.83
C VAL A 298 -24.15 -5.03 -9.56
N LEU A 299 -23.14 -4.45 -8.91
CA LEU A 299 -22.31 -3.37 -9.45
C LEU A 299 -20.83 -3.77 -9.45
N LEU A 300 -20.16 -3.69 -10.60
CA LEU A 300 -18.74 -3.99 -10.74
C LEU A 300 -17.97 -2.73 -11.13
N LEU A 301 -16.90 -2.43 -10.40
CA LEU A 301 -15.95 -1.37 -10.70
C LEU A 301 -14.58 -2.00 -10.99
N VAL A 302 -14.31 -2.24 -12.27
CA VAL A 302 -13.07 -2.89 -12.76
C VAL A 302 -12.11 -1.83 -13.25
N TRP A 303 -10.81 -1.97 -13.00
CA TRP A 303 -9.83 -1.07 -13.61
C TRP A 303 -9.87 -1.15 -15.15
N ASP A 304 -9.75 0.00 -15.83
CA ASP A 304 -9.68 0.09 -17.29
C ASP A 304 -8.20 0.11 -17.72
N ASP A 305 -7.69 -1.03 -18.17
CA ASP A 305 -6.37 -1.13 -18.77
C ASP A 305 -6.45 -0.54 -20.19
N LYS A 306 -6.00 0.71 -20.32
CA LYS A 306 -6.03 1.44 -21.61
C LYS A 306 -5.16 0.81 -22.70
N THR A 307 -4.35 -0.20 -22.39
CA THR A 307 -3.58 -0.96 -23.38
C THR A 307 -4.34 -2.18 -23.90
N SER A 308 -5.39 -2.62 -23.19
CA SER A 308 -6.37 -3.61 -23.66
C SER A 308 -7.30 -2.94 -24.66
N HIS A 309 -7.15 -3.22 -25.95
CA HIS A 309 -8.07 -2.68 -26.95
C HIS A 309 -8.49 -3.74 -27.96
N ASN A 310 -9.80 -3.83 -28.20
CA ASN A 310 -10.39 -4.52 -29.32
C ASN A 310 -10.93 -3.50 -30.35
N LYS A 311 -10.03 -2.80 -31.04
CA LYS A 311 -10.38 -1.89 -32.13
C LYS A 311 -10.07 -2.54 -33.49
N PHE A 312 -11.06 -2.58 -34.38
CA PHE A 312 -10.92 -3.03 -35.77
C PHE A 312 -10.33 -4.44 -35.95
N PHE A 313 -10.90 -5.45 -35.28
CA PHE A 313 -10.52 -6.87 -35.46
C PHE A 313 -9.08 -7.23 -35.07
N ILE A 314 -8.36 -6.34 -34.38
CA ILE A 314 -7.07 -6.63 -33.74
C ILE A 314 -7.33 -6.73 -32.24
N LYS A 315 -7.14 -7.93 -31.67
CA LYS A 315 -7.06 -8.15 -30.23
C LYS A 315 -5.63 -7.86 -29.79
N THR A 316 -5.41 -6.76 -29.07
CA THR A 316 -4.21 -6.60 -28.26
C THR A 316 -4.58 -6.98 -26.83
N GLU A 317 -4.00 -8.08 -26.32
CA GLU A 317 -3.99 -8.35 -24.88
C GLU A 317 -3.25 -7.20 -24.19
N GLY A 318 -3.83 -6.65 -23.12
CA GLY A 318 -3.25 -5.54 -22.38
C GLY A 318 -1.86 -5.91 -21.85
N VAL A 319 -0.98 -4.92 -21.73
CA VAL A 319 0.40 -5.10 -21.25
C VAL A 319 0.43 -5.68 -19.84
N MET A 320 -0.66 -5.50 -19.08
CA MET A 320 -0.81 -5.96 -17.69
C MET A 320 -1.66 -7.23 -17.55
N GLN A 321 -1.99 -7.93 -18.64
CA GLN A 321 -2.71 -9.22 -18.64
C GLN A 321 -4.04 -9.21 -17.85
N THR A 322 -4.77 -8.09 -17.86
CA THR A 322 -6.10 -8.00 -17.21
C THR A 322 -7.22 -8.54 -18.10
N HIS A 323 -8.40 -8.78 -17.52
CA HIS A 323 -9.59 -9.30 -18.23
C HIS A 323 -10.75 -8.29 -18.27
N ASP A 324 -10.44 -7.01 -18.16
CA ASP A 324 -11.37 -5.89 -18.02
C ASP A 324 -12.38 -5.77 -19.19
N GLU A 325 -11.89 -5.67 -20.43
CA GLU A 325 -12.77 -5.54 -21.62
C GLU A 325 -13.63 -6.79 -21.83
N ALA A 326 -13.07 -7.98 -21.56
CA ALA A 326 -13.76 -9.26 -21.70
C ALA A 326 -14.92 -9.37 -20.69
N THR A 327 -14.65 -9.06 -19.44
CA THR A 327 -15.64 -9.05 -18.35
C THR A 327 -16.74 -8.02 -18.60
N ARG A 328 -16.40 -6.80 -19.03
CA ARG A 328 -17.41 -5.81 -19.42
C ARG A 328 -18.28 -6.30 -20.58
N LYS A 329 -17.69 -6.96 -21.58
CA LYS A 329 -18.42 -7.50 -22.73
C LYS A 329 -19.39 -8.60 -22.30
N PHE A 330 -18.97 -9.47 -21.38
CA PHE A 330 -19.79 -10.55 -20.83
C PHE A 330 -21.06 -10.02 -20.14
N PHE A 331 -20.98 -8.93 -19.39
CA PHE A 331 -22.13 -8.35 -18.68
C PHE A 331 -22.98 -7.36 -19.50
N LYS A 332 -22.54 -6.95 -20.69
CA LYS A 332 -23.16 -5.86 -21.49
C LYS A 332 -24.67 -5.99 -21.72
N HIS A 333 -25.18 -7.21 -21.81
CA HIS A 333 -26.60 -7.51 -22.07
C HIS A 333 -27.30 -8.18 -20.88
N SER A 334 -26.75 -8.01 -19.67
CA SER A 334 -27.32 -8.49 -18.41
C SER A 334 -27.78 -7.33 -17.53
N SER A 335 -28.45 -7.65 -16.43
CA SER A 335 -28.82 -6.68 -15.38
C SER A 335 -27.65 -6.29 -14.46
N VAL A 336 -26.48 -6.93 -14.62
CA VAL A 336 -25.24 -6.58 -13.91
C VAL A 336 -24.65 -5.29 -14.49
N HIS A 337 -24.33 -4.32 -13.64
CA HIS A 337 -23.74 -3.06 -14.08
C HIS A 337 -22.21 -3.11 -13.93
N CYS A 338 -21.51 -3.40 -15.03
CA CYS A 338 -20.05 -3.39 -15.06
C CYS A 338 -19.51 -2.07 -15.63
N VAL A 339 -18.73 -1.35 -14.83
CA VAL A 339 -18.08 -0.08 -15.18
C VAL A 339 -16.58 -0.27 -15.22
N LEU A 340 -15.96 0.07 -16.36
CA LEU A 340 -14.51 0.22 -16.44
C LEU A 340 -14.14 1.60 -15.89
N SER A 341 -13.31 1.60 -14.86
CA SER A 341 -12.82 2.77 -14.15
C SER A 341 -11.37 3.01 -14.56
N PRO A 342 -11.11 3.91 -15.51
CA PRO A 342 -9.76 4.37 -15.78
C PRO A 342 -9.21 5.17 -14.62
N ARG A 343 -7.92 4.98 -14.34
CA ARG A 343 -7.20 5.84 -13.41
C ARG A 343 -6.97 7.19 -14.09
N TYR A 344 -7.82 8.18 -13.82
CA TYR A 344 -7.57 9.55 -14.25
C TYR A 344 -6.86 10.31 -13.14
N ALA A 345 -5.84 11.07 -13.54
CA ALA A 345 -5.35 12.14 -12.69
C ALA A 345 -6.43 13.21 -12.58
N SER A 346 -6.47 13.89 -11.44
CA SER A 346 -7.36 15.04 -11.27
C SER A 346 -7.12 16.07 -12.37
N ASP A 347 -8.21 16.63 -12.92
CA ASP A 347 -8.20 17.72 -13.92
C ASP A 347 -7.44 18.97 -13.43
N LYS A 348 -7.09 19.00 -12.14
CA LYS A 348 -6.30 20.04 -11.48
C LYS A 348 -4.78 19.88 -11.62
N LEU A 349 -4.29 18.76 -12.16
CA LEU A 349 -2.88 18.54 -12.46
C LEU A 349 -2.54 19.07 -13.87
N SER A 350 -1.26 19.31 -14.16
CA SER A 350 -0.84 19.68 -15.52
C SER A 350 -1.14 18.56 -16.53
N ILE A 351 -1.36 18.89 -17.80
CA ILE A 351 -1.71 17.93 -18.87
C ILE A 351 -0.68 16.79 -18.93
N PHE A 352 0.62 17.10 -18.82
CA PHE A 352 1.68 16.09 -18.78
C PHE A 352 1.52 15.11 -17.61
N LYS A 353 1.25 15.62 -16.40
CA LYS A 353 0.99 14.78 -15.23
C LYS A 353 -0.31 13.99 -15.36
N GLN A 354 -1.33 14.57 -16.01
CA GLN A 354 -2.57 13.86 -16.29
C GLN A 354 -2.34 12.64 -17.19
N GLN A 355 -1.50 12.80 -18.22
CA GLN A 355 -1.11 11.72 -19.11
C GLN A 355 -0.29 10.66 -18.38
N VAL A 356 0.69 11.04 -17.54
CA VAL A 356 1.49 10.11 -16.73
C VAL A 356 0.59 9.25 -15.82
N VAL A 357 -0.26 9.88 -15.00
CA VAL A 357 -1.16 9.12 -14.11
C VAL A 357 -2.15 8.27 -14.90
N GLY A 358 -2.63 8.81 -16.02
CA GLY A 358 -3.58 8.15 -16.91
C GLY A 358 -3.06 6.91 -17.62
N THR A 359 -1.75 6.71 -17.66
CA THR A 359 -1.09 5.65 -18.44
C THR A 359 -0.25 4.71 -17.57
N LEU A 360 0.22 5.16 -16.40
CA LEU A 360 1.15 4.39 -15.56
C LEU A 360 0.53 3.78 -14.30
N TYR A 361 -0.56 4.34 -13.77
CA TYR A 361 -1.14 3.96 -12.48
C TYR A 361 -2.48 3.25 -12.61
N THR A 362 -2.82 2.44 -11.61
CA THR A 362 -3.97 1.53 -11.64
C THR A 362 -4.97 1.83 -10.51
N HIS A 363 -6.16 1.23 -10.63
CA HIS A 363 -7.02 1.02 -9.46
C HIS A 363 -6.76 -0.37 -8.91
N HIS A 364 -6.11 -0.46 -7.75
CA HIS A 364 -5.56 -1.72 -7.24
C HIS A 364 -6.33 -2.30 -6.03
N GLN A 365 -7.41 -1.63 -5.60
CA GLN A 365 -8.32 -2.13 -4.57
C GLN A 365 -9.02 -3.43 -5.02
N LYS A 366 -9.04 -4.45 -4.16
CA LYS A 366 -9.85 -5.65 -4.29
C LYS A 366 -10.90 -5.67 -3.19
N CYS A 367 -12.18 -5.62 -3.56
CA CYS A 367 -13.26 -5.56 -2.58
C CYS A 367 -14.49 -6.34 -3.05
N VAL A 368 -15.15 -7.04 -2.13
CA VAL A 368 -16.52 -7.55 -2.30
C VAL A 368 -17.38 -7.02 -1.16
N ILE A 369 -18.48 -6.37 -1.45
CA ILE A 369 -19.40 -5.81 -0.45
C ILE A 369 -20.78 -6.40 -0.71
N VAL A 370 -21.35 -7.02 0.31
CA VAL A 370 -22.65 -7.68 0.23
C VAL A 370 -23.50 -7.35 1.45
N ASP A 371 -24.82 -7.44 1.31
CA ASP A 371 -25.70 -7.52 2.46
C ASP A 371 -25.77 -8.97 2.98
N THR A 372 -25.54 -9.18 4.28
CA THR A 372 -25.57 -10.48 4.95
C THR A 372 -26.60 -10.51 6.08
N GLN A 373 -26.91 -11.69 6.59
CA GLN A 373 -27.84 -11.88 7.70
C GLN A 373 -27.31 -11.21 8.99
N ALA A 374 -28.18 -10.46 9.67
CA ALA A 374 -27.95 -9.90 11.00
C ALA A 374 -28.94 -10.52 12.01
N PRO A 375 -28.86 -10.21 13.33
CA PRO A 375 -29.80 -10.75 14.31
C PRO A 375 -31.27 -10.49 13.95
N GLY A 376 -32.12 -11.50 14.17
CA GLY A 376 -33.54 -11.45 13.81
C GLY A 376 -33.78 -11.51 12.30
N ASN A 377 -34.69 -10.69 11.80
CA ASN A 377 -35.00 -10.57 10.36
C ASN A 377 -34.22 -9.45 9.66
N ASN A 378 -33.23 -8.87 10.35
CA ASN A 378 -32.45 -7.76 9.83
C ASN A 378 -31.28 -8.26 8.98
N ARG A 379 -30.73 -7.35 8.19
CA ARG A 379 -29.51 -7.54 7.41
C ARG A 379 -28.50 -6.46 7.77
N ARG A 380 -27.24 -6.71 7.45
CA ARG A 380 -26.12 -5.79 7.64
C ARG A 380 -25.21 -5.82 6.43
N ILE A 381 -24.26 -4.91 6.35
CA ILE A 381 -23.22 -4.95 5.33
C ILE A 381 -22.01 -5.75 5.85
N SER A 382 -21.50 -6.63 5.00
CA SER A 382 -20.19 -7.27 5.18
C SER A 382 -19.30 -6.89 4.01
N ALA A 383 -18.02 -6.68 4.29
CA ALA A 383 -17.03 -6.32 3.27
C ALA A 383 -15.83 -7.26 3.32
N PHE A 384 -15.37 -7.69 2.16
CA PHE A 384 -14.14 -8.46 1.97
C PHE A 384 -13.10 -7.55 1.32
N ILE A 385 -11.91 -7.46 1.88
CA ILE A 385 -10.78 -6.72 1.32
C ILE A 385 -9.46 -7.47 1.53
N GLY A 386 -8.48 -7.27 0.65
CA GLY A 386 -7.17 -7.91 0.76
C GLY A 386 -6.40 -7.88 -0.56
N GLY A 387 -5.53 -8.87 -0.75
CA GLY A 387 -4.70 -9.02 -1.95
C GLY A 387 -5.35 -9.81 -3.09
N LEU A 388 -6.31 -10.70 -2.78
CA LEU A 388 -6.99 -11.55 -3.77
C LEU A 388 -7.97 -10.77 -4.66
N ASP A 389 -7.68 -10.68 -5.95
CA ASP A 389 -8.65 -10.36 -6.99
C ASP A 389 -9.49 -11.60 -7.33
N LEU A 390 -10.75 -11.40 -7.76
CA LEU A 390 -11.60 -12.49 -8.26
C LEU A 390 -11.29 -12.78 -9.75
N CYS A 391 -10.08 -13.28 -10.01
CA CYS A 391 -9.58 -13.59 -11.34
C CYS A 391 -8.73 -14.88 -11.36
N ASP A 392 -8.25 -15.24 -12.55
CA ASP A 392 -7.44 -16.41 -12.81
C ASP A 392 -6.12 -16.44 -12.02
N GLY A 393 -5.65 -17.64 -11.69
CA GLY A 393 -4.41 -17.91 -10.96
C GLY A 393 -4.43 -17.63 -9.45
N ARG A 394 -5.52 -17.04 -8.92
CA ARG A 394 -5.61 -16.64 -7.50
C ARG A 394 -6.15 -17.73 -6.59
N TYR A 395 -6.83 -18.75 -7.14
CA TYR A 395 -7.27 -19.88 -6.33
C TYR A 395 -6.07 -20.73 -5.97
N ASP A 396 -5.82 -20.90 -4.68
CA ASP A 396 -4.82 -21.81 -4.15
C ASP A 396 -5.18 -22.25 -2.73
N THR A 397 -4.44 -23.23 -2.23
CA THR A 397 -4.47 -23.69 -0.84
C THR A 397 -3.05 -23.70 -0.25
N PRO A 398 -2.90 -23.80 1.09
CA PRO A 398 -1.59 -23.84 1.76
C PRO A 398 -0.63 -24.94 1.28
N GLU A 399 -1.12 -25.96 0.56
CA GLU A 399 -0.28 -26.99 -0.07
C GLU A 399 0.50 -26.49 -1.29
N HIS A 400 0.02 -25.43 -1.95
CA HIS A 400 0.67 -24.77 -3.07
C HIS A 400 1.18 -25.71 -4.17
N ARG A 401 0.28 -26.60 -4.63
CA ARG A 401 0.57 -27.67 -5.62
C ARG A 401 1.20 -27.09 -6.91
N LEU A 402 2.29 -27.70 -7.39
CA LEU A 402 3.01 -27.27 -8.61
C LEU A 402 2.55 -27.99 -9.87
N PHE A 403 2.40 -29.32 -9.77
CA PHE A 403 2.06 -30.22 -10.88
C PHE A 403 0.84 -31.07 -10.61
N ARG A 404 0.44 -31.21 -9.35
CA ARG A 404 -0.75 -31.97 -8.96
C ARG A 404 -2.03 -31.19 -9.28
N ASP A 405 -3.07 -31.92 -9.70
CA ASP A 405 -4.42 -31.41 -9.98
C ASP A 405 -4.52 -30.35 -11.08
N LEU A 406 -3.54 -30.28 -11.99
CA LEU A 406 -3.55 -29.34 -13.11
C LEU A 406 -4.70 -29.58 -14.11
N ASP A 407 -5.16 -30.82 -14.23
CA ASP A 407 -6.26 -31.26 -15.08
C ASP A 407 -7.60 -31.40 -14.33
N THR A 408 -7.63 -31.08 -13.04
CA THR A 408 -8.82 -31.14 -12.19
C THR A 408 -9.11 -29.78 -11.54
N VAL A 409 -8.48 -29.47 -10.40
CA VAL A 409 -8.70 -28.26 -9.60
C VAL A 409 -8.25 -27.00 -10.34
N PHE A 410 -7.16 -27.08 -11.10
CA PHE A 410 -6.61 -25.97 -11.87
C PHE A 410 -6.94 -26.07 -13.37
N GLU A 411 -7.87 -26.94 -13.76
CA GLU A 411 -8.31 -27.06 -15.14
C GLU A 411 -8.87 -25.70 -15.62
N ASN A 412 -8.34 -25.18 -16.73
CA ASN A 412 -8.66 -23.86 -17.29
C ASN A 412 -8.27 -22.66 -16.39
N ASP A 413 -7.42 -22.89 -15.39
CA ASP A 413 -6.87 -21.86 -14.49
C ASP A 413 -5.37 -22.07 -14.22
N PHE A 414 -4.65 -22.58 -15.22
CA PHE A 414 -3.20 -22.67 -15.17
C PHE A 414 -2.60 -21.28 -15.34
N HIS A 415 -1.97 -20.76 -14.28
CA HIS A 415 -1.30 -19.46 -14.28
C HIS A 415 0.19 -19.61 -14.05
N ASN A 416 1.01 -19.14 -14.99
CA ASN A 416 2.43 -18.92 -14.78
C ASN A 416 2.98 -17.97 -15.87
N PRO A 417 3.10 -16.66 -15.60
CA PRO A 417 3.53 -15.67 -16.58
C PRO A 417 5.06 -15.66 -16.80
N THR A 418 5.80 -16.50 -16.10
CA THR A 418 7.27 -16.64 -16.26
C THR A 418 7.60 -17.41 -17.54
N PHE A 419 6.77 -18.38 -17.90
CA PHE A 419 6.99 -19.25 -19.05
C PHE A 419 6.12 -18.84 -20.24
N THR A 420 6.53 -19.26 -21.44
CA THR A 420 5.71 -19.12 -22.63
C THR A 420 4.48 -20.02 -22.57
N ALA A 421 3.41 -19.60 -23.24
CA ALA A 421 2.17 -20.36 -23.33
C ALA A 421 2.42 -21.78 -23.87
N GLY A 422 1.73 -22.78 -23.30
CA GLY A 422 1.86 -24.20 -23.67
C GLY A 422 2.84 -25.02 -22.80
N THR A 423 3.50 -24.39 -21.83
CA THR A 423 4.27 -25.11 -20.80
C THR A 423 3.33 -25.91 -19.89
N LYS A 424 3.65 -27.19 -19.64
CA LYS A 424 2.79 -28.12 -18.86
C LYS A 424 2.93 -27.98 -17.34
N GLY A 425 3.91 -27.20 -16.87
CA GLY A 425 4.18 -27.00 -15.46
C GLY A 425 5.61 -26.48 -15.23
N PRO A 426 5.95 -26.07 -14.01
CA PRO A 426 5.04 -25.91 -12.87
C PRO A 426 4.05 -24.75 -13.10
N ARG A 427 2.83 -24.83 -12.55
CA ARG A 427 2.05 -23.60 -12.37
C ARG A 427 2.77 -22.71 -11.35
N GLN A 428 2.41 -21.44 -11.25
CA GLN A 428 2.87 -20.56 -10.18
C GLN A 428 1.84 -20.60 -9.04
N PRO A 429 2.18 -21.19 -7.87
CA PRO A 429 1.34 -21.07 -6.69
C PRO A 429 1.18 -19.63 -6.22
N TRP A 430 0.08 -19.36 -5.53
CA TRP A 430 -0.37 -18.02 -5.18
C TRP A 430 -0.66 -17.96 -3.68
N HIS A 431 0.31 -17.47 -2.91
CA HIS A 431 0.16 -17.18 -1.49
C HIS A 431 -0.35 -15.76 -1.30
N ASP A 432 -1.47 -15.59 -0.59
CA ASP A 432 -2.09 -14.27 -0.40
C ASP A 432 -2.90 -14.17 0.88
N LEU A 433 -3.24 -12.93 1.25
CA LEU A 433 -3.99 -12.62 2.47
C LEU A 433 -5.26 -11.85 2.13
N HIS A 434 -6.36 -12.20 2.79
CA HIS A 434 -7.63 -11.50 2.68
C HIS A 434 -8.32 -11.41 4.04
N CYS A 435 -9.32 -10.53 4.16
CA CYS A 435 -10.14 -10.48 5.36
C CYS A 435 -11.61 -10.20 5.03
N ARG A 436 -12.49 -10.60 5.95
CA ARG A 436 -13.88 -10.17 6.00
C ARG A 436 -14.07 -9.28 7.22
N ILE A 437 -14.77 -8.17 7.02
CA ILE A 437 -15.11 -7.17 8.02
C ILE A 437 -16.64 -7.18 8.18
N ASP A 438 -17.10 -7.41 9.40
CA ASP A 438 -18.48 -7.24 9.84
C ASP A 438 -18.56 -6.13 10.89
N GLY A 439 -19.67 -5.40 10.91
CA GLY A 439 -19.89 -4.28 11.84
C GLY A 439 -19.61 -2.91 11.21
N PRO A 440 -19.46 -1.84 12.02
CA PRO A 440 -19.45 -0.47 11.52
C PRO A 440 -18.39 -0.13 10.46
N ALA A 441 -17.21 -0.79 10.52
CA ALA A 441 -16.14 -0.59 9.54
C ALA A 441 -16.52 -1.05 8.12
N ALA A 442 -17.44 -2.00 7.97
CA ALA A 442 -17.92 -2.43 6.66
C ALA A 442 -18.62 -1.29 5.89
N TYR A 443 -19.27 -0.36 6.60
CA TYR A 443 -19.90 0.82 5.99
C TYR A 443 -18.87 1.85 5.50
N ASP A 444 -17.67 1.90 6.08
CA ASP A 444 -16.59 2.76 5.57
C ASP A 444 -16.03 2.20 4.24
N VAL A 445 -15.92 0.87 4.11
CA VAL A 445 -15.60 0.20 2.84
C VAL A 445 -16.70 0.46 1.78
N LEU A 446 -17.98 0.37 2.18
CA LEU A 446 -19.10 0.73 1.30
C LEU A 446 -19.03 2.21 0.87
N LYS A 447 -18.78 3.13 1.80
CA LYS A 447 -18.63 4.56 1.49
C LYS A 447 -17.48 4.81 0.52
N ASN A 448 -16.37 4.09 0.65
CA ASN A 448 -15.28 4.14 -0.34
C ASN A 448 -15.77 3.70 -1.74
N PHE A 449 -16.49 2.58 -1.83
CA PHE A 449 -17.08 2.12 -3.10
C PHE A 449 -18.00 3.17 -3.71
N GLU A 450 -18.93 3.72 -2.93
CA GLU A 450 -19.88 4.72 -3.42
C GLU A 450 -19.19 5.99 -3.92
N GLN A 451 -18.18 6.46 -3.20
CA GLN A 451 -17.39 7.63 -3.58
C GLN A 451 -16.70 7.44 -4.94
N ARG A 452 -16.16 6.24 -5.17
CA ARG A 452 -15.52 5.86 -6.44
C ARG A 452 -16.54 5.66 -7.55
N TRP A 453 -17.62 4.95 -7.28
CA TRP A 453 -18.71 4.72 -8.24
C TRP A 453 -19.26 6.04 -8.77
N LYS A 454 -19.59 6.97 -7.86
CA LYS A 454 -20.08 8.32 -8.19
C LYS A 454 -19.08 9.13 -9.01
N LYS A 455 -17.77 8.83 -8.94
CA LYS A 455 -16.72 9.49 -9.74
C LYS A 455 -16.58 8.85 -11.12
N ALA A 456 -16.59 7.52 -11.20
CA ALA A 456 -16.44 6.78 -12.45
C ALA A 456 -17.63 6.98 -13.41
N THR A 457 -18.83 7.24 -12.90
CA THR A 457 -20.06 7.34 -13.68
C THR A 457 -20.45 8.76 -14.13
N VAL A 458 -19.72 9.81 -13.70
CA VAL A 458 -20.04 11.23 -13.98
C VAL A 458 -20.24 11.51 -15.48
N TRP A 459 -19.39 10.96 -16.36
CA TRP A 459 -19.46 11.21 -17.80
C TRP A 459 -20.61 10.47 -18.48
N SER A 460 -21.02 9.32 -17.93
CA SER A 460 -22.22 8.60 -18.36
C SER A 460 -23.48 9.44 -18.12
N GLU A 461 -23.53 10.18 -16.99
CA GLU A 461 -24.62 11.13 -16.70
C GLU A 461 -24.67 12.30 -17.71
N PHE A 462 -23.51 12.84 -18.08
CA PHE A 462 -23.42 13.96 -19.02
C PHE A 462 -23.85 13.55 -20.43
N GLY A 463 -23.40 12.38 -20.91
CA GLY A 463 -23.84 11.81 -22.19
C GLY A 463 -25.34 11.48 -22.22
N ARG A 464 -25.93 11.08 -21.08
CA ARG A 464 -27.39 10.87 -20.94
C ARG A 464 -28.18 12.18 -20.95
N ARG A 465 -27.65 13.28 -20.40
CA ARG A 465 -28.28 14.62 -20.46
C ARG A 465 -28.42 15.16 -21.89
N PHE A 466 -27.49 14.84 -22.79
CA PHE A 466 -27.63 15.19 -24.22
C PHE A 466 -28.72 14.39 -24.95
N LYS A 467 -29.21 13.27 -24.39
CA LYS A 467 -30.32 12.48 -24.95
C LYS A 467 -31.72 13.00 -24.59
N LYS A 468 -31.88 14.20 -24.03
CA LYS A 468 -33.19 14.79 -23.65
C LYS A 468 -34.09 13.87 -22.80
N ILE A 469 -33.50 13.04 -21.93
CA ILE A 469 -34.26 12.31 -20.90
C ILE A 469 -34.08 13.09 -19.60
N THR A 470 -35.08 13.90 -19.23
CA THR A 470 -34.97 14.95 -18.20
C THR A 470 -35.10 14.45 -16.75
N HIS A 471 -35.37 13.17 -16.51
CA HIS A 471 -35.66 12.65 -15.16
C HIS A 471 -35.04 11.27 -14.88
N TRP A 472 -33.71 11.14 -14.94
CA TRP A 472 -33.03 10.02 -14.31
C TRP A 472 -31.87 10.54 -13.45
N HIS A 473 -32.02 10.47 -12.13
CA HIS A 473 -30.88 10.38 -11.23
C HIS A 473 -30.24 8.99 -11.43
N ASP A 474 -28.92 8.87 -11.36
CA ASP A 474 -28.27 7.56 -11.37
C ASP A 474 -28.64 6.81 -10.09
N ASP A 475 -29.71 6.02 -10.14
CA ASP A 475 -30.27 5.23 -9.03
C ASP A 475 -29.61 3.84 -8.95
N SER A 476 -28.37 3.73 -9.44
CA SER A 476 -27.62 2.48 -9.41
C SER A 476 -27.23 2.07 -7.99
N LEU A 477 -26.86 3.04 -7.15
CA LEU A 477 -26.49 2.83 -5.76
C LEU A 477 -27.74 2.76 -4.89
N ILE A 478 -27.86 1.67 -4.12
CA ILE A 478 -28.96 1.50 -3.17
C ILE A 478 -28.74 2.44 -1.99
N LYS A 479 -29.78 3.19 -1.64
CA LYS A 479 -29.85 4.00 -0.42
C LYS A 479 -30.23 3.11 0.75
N ILE A 480 -29.25 2.40 1.29
CA ILE A 480 -29.46 1.39 2.34
C ILE A 480 -30.13 1.98 3.58
N GLU A 481 -29.90 3.27 3.87
CA GLU A 481 -30.50 3.99 4.99
C GLU A 481 -32.02 4.14 4.89
N ARG A 482 -32.60 3.86 3.70
CA ARG A 482 -34.05 3.88 3.45
C ARG A 482 -34.70 2.50 3.62
N ILE A 483 -33.90 1.45 3.81
CA ILE A 483 -34.38 0.08 3.96
C ILE A 483 -34.36 -0.26 5.45
N SER A 484 -35.53 -0.24 6.09
CA SER A 484 -35.62 -0.29 7.57
C SER A 484 -35.11 -1.57 8.21
N TRP A 485 -34.99 -2.66 7.45
CA TRP A 485 -34.45 -3.94 7.90
C TRP A 485 -32.98 -4.15 7.54
N ILE A 486 -32.30 -3.16 6.94
CA ILE A 486 -30.84 -3.13 6.85
C ILE A 486 -30.34 -2.19 7.95
N LEU A 487 -29.72 -2.76 8.98
CA LEU A 487 -29.04 -1.99 10.01
C LEU A 487 -27.97 -1.15 9.31
N SER A 488 -28.07 0.18 9.35
CA SER A 488 -27.14 1.03 8.63
C SER A 488 -27.03 2.42 9.26
N PRO A 489 -25.89 3.11 9.08
CA PRO A 489 -25.73 4.48 9.53
C PRO A 489 -26.73 5.41 8.86
N SER A 490 -27.26 6.37 9.62
CA SER A 490 -28.23 7.37 9.14
C SER A 490 -28.00 8.72 9.84
N PRO A 491 -28.66 9.81 9.41
CA PRO A 491 -28.55 11.10 10.11
C PRO A 491 -28.92 11.05 11.60
N THR A 492 -29.72 10.07 12.01
CA THR A 492 -30.13 9.85 13.41
C THR A 492 -29.34 8.74 14.10
N LEU A 493 -28.59 7.92 13.36
CA LEU A 493 -27.82 6.79 13.87
C LEU A 493 -26.36 6.89 13.38
N PRO A 494 -25.43 7.40 14.22
CA PRO A 494 -24.02 7.49 13.87
C PRO A 494 -23.43 6.13 13.51
N ASN A 495 -22.37 6.10 12.68
CA ASN A 495 -21.77 4.83 12.25
C ASN A 495 -21.23 4.00 13.44
N ASN A 496 -20.70 4.64 14.49
CA ASN A 496 -20.17 3.91 15.65
C ASN A 496 -21.23 3.57 16.71
N ASP A 497 -22.51 3.70 16.39
CA ASP A 497 -23.59 3.42 17.35
C ASP A 497 -23.62 1.92 17.71
N PRO A 498 -23.78 1.56 19.00
CA PRO A 498 -23.89 0.17 19.45
C PRO A 498 -24.97 -0.66 18.74
N ALA A 499 -26.01 -0.03 18.20
CA ALA A 499 -27.02 -0.73 17.40
C ALA A 499 -26.48 -1.36 16.10
N LEU A 500 -25.30 -0.93 15.64
CA LEU A 500 -24.62 -1.46 14.45
C LEU A 500 -23.53 -2.48 14.80
N TRP A 501 -23.28 -2.71 16.09
CA TRP A 501 -22.26 -3.65 16.55
C TRP A 501 -22.66 -5.09 16.27
N VAL A 502 -21.66 -5.90 15.99
CA VAL A 502 -21.79 -7.35 15.76
C VAL A 502 -21.22 -8.17 16.91
N SER A 503 -20.49 -7.52 17.81
CA SER A 503 -19.96 -8.04 19.05
C SER A 503 -20.06 -6.93 20.11
N GLU A 504 -20.37 -7.29 21.36
CA GLU A 504 -20.47 -6.33 22.46
C GLU A 504 -19.07 -5.92 22.94
N GLU A 505 -18.93 -4.75 23.56
CA GLU A 505 -17.61 -4.26 23.96
C GLU A 505 -16.92 -5.18 24.99
N GLU A 506 -17.68 -5.89 25.83
CA GLU A 506 -17.19 -6.83 26.84
C GLU A 506 -16.90 -8.24 26.28
N ASP A 507 -17.28 -8.52 25.03
CA ASP A 507 -16.99 -9.79 24.38
C ASP A 507 -15.49 -9.87 24.05
N PRO A 508 -14.75 -10.89 24.51
CA PRO A 508 -13.33 -11.02 24.21
C PRO A 508 -13.04 -11.16 22.72
N GLU A 509 -14.00 -11.64 21.92
CA GLU A 509 -13.87 -11.77 20.47
C GLU A 509 -14.20 -10.48 19.72
N ASN A 510 -14.54 -9.38 20.41
CA ASN A 510 -14.77 -8.07 19.81
C ASN A 510 -13.53 -7.57 19.07
N TRP A 511 -13.74 -6.82 17.99
CA TRP A 511 -12.68 -6.16 17.23
C TRP A 511 -12.91 -4.66 17.12
N HIS A 512 -11.81 -3.93 17.27
CA HIS A 512 -11.72 -2.54 16.85
C HIS A 512 -11.06 -2.50 15.48
N VAL A 513 -11.70 -1.87 14.50
CA VAL A 513 -11.29 -1.90 13.08
C VAL A 513 -11.27 -0.50 12.51
N GLN A 514 -10.20 -0.15 11.81
CA GLN A 514 -10.05 1.11 11.11
C GLN A 514 -9.73 0.89 9.63
N VAL A 515 -10.41 1.62 8.74
CA VAL A 515 -10.21 1.51 7.29
C VAL A 515 -9.25 2.58 6.81
N PHE A 516 -8.25 2.18 6.03
CA PHE A 516 -7.22 3.06 5.48
C PHE A 516 -7.21 3.01 3.96
N ARG A 517 -6.75 4.10 3.33
CA ARG A 517 -6.65 4.20 1.87
C ARG A 517 -5.41 4.94 1.40
N SER A 518 -5.02 4.60 0.18
CA SER A 518 -4.23 5.45 -0.70
C SER A 518 -5.15 5.86 -1.83
N ILE A 519 -5.67 7.10 -1.83
CA ILE A 519 -6.60 7.54 -2.87
C ILE A 519 -6.61 9.07 -2.99
N ASP A 520 -6.95 9.60 -4.16
CA ASP A 520 -7.03 11.04 -4.37
C ASP A 520 -8.38 11.50 -4.92
N SER A 521 -8.60 12.81 -4.88
CA SER A 521 -9.79 13.49 -5.42
C SER A 521 -10.03 13.28 -6.93
N GLY A 522 -9.07 12.73 -7.67
CA GLY A 522 -9.24 12.26 -9.05
C GLY A 522 -10.02 10.95 -9.15
N SER A 523 -10.02 10.15 -8.08
CA SER A 523 -10.64 8.82 -8.02
C SER A 523 -11.93 8.76 -7.21
N VAL A 524 -12.25 9.81 -6.44
CA VAL A 524 -13.45 9.86 -5.59
C VAL A 524 -14.28 11.13 -5.80
N LYS A 525 -15.59 11.02 -5.58
CA LYS A 525 -16.50 12.16 -5.41
C LYS A 525 -16.77 12.36 -3.92
N GLY A 526 -16.73 13.61 -3.46
CA GLY A 526 -17.04 13.97 -2.06
C GLY A 526 -15.86 14.50 -1.26
N PHE A 527 -14.63 14.42 -1.77
CA PHE A 527 -13.51 15.16 -1.17
C PHE A 527 -13.74 16.68 -1.29
N PRO A 528 -13.43 17.43 -0.23
CA PRO A 528 -13.61 18.88 -0.22
C PRO A 528 -12.68 19.54 -1.24
N LYS A 529 -13.09 20.72 -1.72
CA LYS A 529 -12.23 21.54 -2.59
C LYS A 529 -11.39 22.54 -1.78
N ASP A 530 -11.88 22.90 -0.61
CA ASP A 530 -11.22 23.81 0.32
C ASP A 530 -10.17 23.06 1.14
N GLY A 531 -8.95 23.63 1.22
CA GLY A 531 -7.83 23.00 1.91
C GLY A 531 -8.05 22.85 3.40
N ARG A 532 -8.66 23.84 4.08
CA ARG A 532 -8.91 23.76 5.53
C ARG A 532 -9.93 22.67 5.85
N LEU A 533 -10.95 22.51 5.00
CA LEU A 533 -11.91 21.43 5.13
C LEU A 533 -11.27 20.06 4.85
N ALA A 534 -10.32 19.98 3.90
CA ALA A 534 -9.55 18.75 3.66
C ALA A 534 -8.70 18.38 4.88
N ASP A 535 -8.00 19.35 5.47
CA ASP A 535 -7.18 19.16 6.67
C ASP A 535 -8.05 18.71 7.86
N SER A 536 -9.25 19.28 8.03
CA SER A 536 -10.20 18.85 9.07
C SER A 536 -10.74 17.42 8.89
N LEU A 537 -10.56 16.84 7.70
CA LEU A 537 -10.85 15.44 7.38
C LEU A 537 -9.57 14.58 7.32
N ASN A 538 -8.45 15.11 7.80
CA ASN A 538 -7.13 14.46 7.84
C ASN A 538 -6.58 14.09 6.45
N LEU A 539 -6.96 14.84 5.42
CA LEU A 539 -6.49 14.67 4.04
C LEU A 539 -5.34 15.65 3.74
N VAL A 540 -4.40 15.21 2.90
CA VAL A 540 -3.25 16.04 2.49
C VAL A 540 -3.57 16.77 1.19
N CYS A 541 -3.34 18.08 1.15
CA CYS A 541 -3.46 18.87 -0.07
C CYS A 541 -2.09 19.07 -0.75
N ALA A 542 -1.95 18.65 -2.01
CA ALA A 542 -0.74 18.89 -2.81
C ALA A 542 -1.09 19.26 -4.26
N LYS A 543 -0.56 20.38 -4.78
CA LYS A 543 -0.82 20.84 -6.17
C LYS A 543 -2.31 20.81 -6.55
N ASN A 544 -3.18 21.31 -5.65
CA ASN A 544 -4.65 21.32 -5.78
C ASN A 544 -5.35 19.94 -5.73
N LEU A 545 -4.60 18.86 -5.55
CA LEU A 545 -5.09 17.50 -5.36
C LEU A 545 -5.25 17.23 -3.86
N VAL A 546 -6.42 16.79 -3.45
CA VAL A 546 -6.65 16.25 -2.10
C VAL A 546 -6.36 14.76 -2.12
N ILE A 547 -5.53 14.29 -1.19
CA ILE A 547 -4.95 12.95 -1.14
C ILE A 547 -5.18 12.36 0.25
N ASP A 548 -5.68 11.13 0.29
CA ASP A 548 -5.70 10.26 1.46
C ASP A 548 -4.44 9.36 1.38
N LYS A 549 -3.59 9.42 2.40
CA LYS A 549 -2.39 8.59 2.57
C LYS A 549 -2.42 7.82 3.89
N SER A 550 -3.62 7.51 4.37
CA SER A 550 -3.82 6.90 5.68
C SER A 550 -3.18 5.52 5.79
N ILE A 551 -2.99 4.78 4.69
CA ILE A 551 -2.25 3.50 4.73
C ILE A 551 -0.81 3.71 5.19
N GLN A 552 -0.08 4.64 4.56
CA GLN A 552 1.31 4.91 4.95
C GLN A 552 1.39 5.33 6.42
N LYS A 553 0.46 6.19 6.88
CA LYS A 553 0.39 6.62 8.29
C LYS A 553 0.17 5.43 9.23
N ALA A 554 -0.77 4.53 8.90
CA ALA A 554 -1.06 3.36 9.71
C ALA A 554 0.14 2.42 9.84
N TYR A 555 0.87 2.18 8.74
CA TYR A 555 2.12 1.41 8.78
C TYR A 555 3.16 2.07 9.69
N ILE A 556 3.39 3.38 9.55
CA ILE A 556 4.36 4.12 10.38
C ILE A 556 3.98 4.01 11.87
N GLN A 557 2.72 4.26 12.22
CA GLN A 557 2.26 4.20 13.61
C GLN A 557 2.42 2.79 14.19
N ALA A 558 2.02 1.75 13.45
CA ALA A 558 2.14 0.36 13.90
C ALA A 558 3.61 -0.07 14.09
N ILE A 559 4.51 0.36 13.20
CA ILE A 559 5.95 0.09 13.36
C ILE A 559 6.50 0.83 14.58
N ARG A 560 6.12 2.10 14.78
CA ARG A 560 6.57 2.91 15.92
C ARG A 560 6.04 2.40 17.25
N SER A 561 4.83 1.83 17.30
CA SER A 561 4.26 1.25 18.51
C SER A 561 4.82 -0.14 18.85
N ALA A 562 5.44 -0.84 17.89
CA ALA A 562 5.94 -2.20 18.08
C ALA A 562 6.96 -2.31 19.22
N LYS A 563 6.82 -3.36 20.04
CA LYS A 563 7.60 -3.64 21.24
C LYS A 563 8.39 -4.96 21.19
N ASN A 564 7.88 -6.00 20.55
CA ASN A 564 8.45 -7.35 20.59
C ASN A 564 8.88 -7.81 19.19
N PHE A 565 7.97 -7.85 18.22
CA PHE A 565 8.30 -8.26 16.87
C PHE A 565 7.35 -7.71 15.80
N ILE A 566 7.81 -7.76 14.55
CA ILE A 566 7.00 -7.46 13.37
C ILE A 566 7.13 -8.60 12.36
N TYR A 567 6.00 -9.09 11.85
CA TYR A 567 5.94 -10.06 10.76
C TYR A 567 5.25 -9.42 9.54
N ILE A 568 5.93 -9.40 8.40
CA ILE A 568 5.44 -8.80 7.16
C ILE A 568 5.43 -9.84 6.06
N GLU A 569 4.32 -9.91 5.32
CA GLU A 569 4.26 -10.59 4.04
C GLU A 569 3.85 -9.57 2.98
N ASN A 570 4.70 -9.36 1.97
CA ASN A 570 4.43 -8.35 0.95
C ASN A 570 4.97 -8.74 -0.44
N GLN A 571 4.21 -8.44 -1.49
CA GLN A 571 4.65 -8.63 -2.88
C GLN A 571 5.90 -7.80 -3.25
N TYR A 572 6.03 -6.60 -2.67
CA TYR A 572 7.17 -5.72 -2.90
C TYR A 572 7.71 -5.22 -1.57
N PHE A 573 9.03 -5.05 -1.50
CA PHE A 573 9.68 -4.42 -0.36
C PHE A 573 10.78 -3.48 -0.84
N LEU A 574 10.42 -2.23 -1.15
CA LEU A 574 11.35 -1.20 -1.56
C LEU A 574 10.87 0.18 -1.15
N GLY A 575 11.77 1.07 -0.74
CA GLY A 575 11.40 2.42 -0.32
C GLY A 575 12.47 3.14 0.50
N SER A 576 12.09 4.32 0.99
CA SER A 576 12.97 5.24 1.71
C SER A 576 14.22 5.61 0.89
N SER A 577 14.03 5.90 -0.41
CA SER A 577 15.15 6.06 -1.34
C SER A 577 16.11 7.17 -0.96
N TYR A 578 15.63 8.22 -0.30
CA TYR A 578 16.47 9.31 0.21
C TYR A 578 17.57 8.83 1.18
N ALA A 579 17.38 7.66 1.82
CA ALA A 579 18.33 7.05 2.75
C ALA A 579 19.26 6.02 2.08
N TRP A 580 19.07 5.68 0.80
CA TRP A 580 19.96 4.76 0.10
C TRP A 580 21.37 5.35 -0.08
N SER A 581 22.39 4.50 -0.12
CA SER A 581 23.77 4.92 -0.35
C SER A 581 23.98 5.54 -1.73
N SER A 582 23.19 5.12 -2.72
CA SER A 582 23.15 5.64 -4.08
C SER A 582 21.71 5.84 -4.56
N HIS A 583 21.51 6.59 -5.66
CA HIS A 583 20.18 6.81 -6.26
C HIS A 583 19.13 7.42 -5.31
N LYS A 584 19.55 8.36 -4.46
CA LYS A 584 18.69 9.01 -3.45
C LYS A 584 17.46 9.70 -4.04
N ASP A 585 17.58 10.19 -5.27
CA ASP A 585 16.53 10.88 -6.01
C ASP A 585 15.58 9.93 -6.78
N ALA A 586 15.57 8.62 -6.45
CA ALA A 586 14.69 7.65 -7.12
C ALA A 586 13.19 7.96 -6.92
N GLY A 587 12.84 8.73 -5.89
CA GLY A 587 11.49 9.21 -5.60
C GLY A 587 10.59 8.17 -4.96
N ALA A 588 11.18 7.18 -4.27
CA ALA A 588 10.51 6.18 -3.44
C ALA A 588 10.53 6.62 -1.97
N ASP A 589 9.96 7.77 -1.68
CA ASP A 589 10.16 8.53 -0.44
C ASP A 589 9.31 8.05 0.76
N HIS A 590 8.52 6.98 0.63
CA HIS A 590 7.77 6.45 1.78
C HIS A 590 8.72 5.88 2.86
N LEU A 591 8.25 5.90 4.11
CA LEU A 591 9.12 5.74 5.29
C LEU A 591 9.23 4.31 5.81
N ILE A 592 8.47 3.35 5.25
CA ILE A 592 8.27 2.04 5.89
C ILE A 592 9.60 1.29 6.15
N PRO A 593 10.50 1.12 5.16
CA PRO A 593 11.77 0.44 5.37
C PRO A 593 12.67 1.12 6.41
N VAL A 594 12.79 2.45 6.38
CA VAL A 594 13.64 3.15 7.34
C VAL A 594 13.05 3.15 8.75
N GLU A 595 11.72 3.22 8.91
CA GLU A 595 11.06 3.14 10.21
C GLU A 595 11.32 1.79 10.87
N LEU A 596 11.30 0.69 10.09
CA LEU A 596 11.68 -0.64 10.58
C LEU A 596 13.15 -0.68 11.05
N ALA A 597 14.07 -0.17 10.23
CA ALA A 597 15.50 -0.16 10.58
C ALA A 597 15.79 0.70 11.82
N LEU A 598 15.16 1.88 11.93
CA LEU A 598 15.30 2.77 13.09
C LEU A 598 14.61 2.21 14.33
N LYS A 599 13.48 1.51 14.20
CA LYS A 599 12.85 0.77 15.30
C LYS A 599 13.81 -0.29 15.84
N ILE A 600 14.39 -1.13 14.98
CA ILE A 600 15.41 -2.12 15.40
C ILE A 600 16.59 -1.42 16.09
N ALA A 601 17.13 -0.35 15.48
CA ALA A 601 18.24 0.39 16.08
C ALA A 601 17.88 0.97 17.47
N SER A 602 16.65 1.48 17.65
CA SER A 602 16.19 1.97 18.96
C SER A 602 16.15 0.84 20.00
N LYS A 603 15.72 -0.36 19.62
CA LYS A 603 15.65 -1.53 20.51
C LYS A 603 17.03 -2.06 20.87
N ILE A 604 17.96 -2.11 19.92
CA ILE A 604 19.38 -2.42 20.16
C ILE A 604 19.97 -1.43 21.16
N ARG A 605 19.76 -0.12 20.96
CA ARG A 605 20.26 0.93 21.86
C ARG A 605 19.68 0.81 23.27
N ALA A 606 18.42 0.43 23.38
CA ALA A 606 17.74 0.18 24.64
C ALA A 606 18.12 -1.18 25.28
N ASN A 607 18.91 -2.00 24.60
CA ASN A 607 19.21 -3.38 24.99
C ASN A 607 17.93 -4.23 25.21
N GLU A 608 16.92 -3.99 24.39
CA GLU A 608 15.65 -4.70 24.37
C GLU A 608 15.60 -5.67 23.19
N ARG A 609 15.08 -6.87 23.41
CA ARG A 609 14.96 -7.86 22.34
C ARG A 609 13.85 -7.45 21.36
N PHE A 610 14.14 -7.54 20.07
CA PHE A 610 13.20 -7.25 19.01
C PHE A 610 13.55 -7.98 17.71
N SER A 611 12.56 -8.47 16.97
CA SER A 611 12.80 -9.14 15.69
C SER A 611 11.82 -8.68 14.59
N VAL A 612 12.30 -8.71 13.35
CA VAL A 612 11.52 -8.38 12.15
C VAL A 612 11.72 -9.49 11.12
N TYR A 613 10.62 -10.03 10.66
CA TYR A 613 10.54 -11.11 9.68
C TYR A 613 9.79 -10.61 8.45
N ILE A 614 10.41 -10.71 7.28
CA ILE A 614 9.85 -10.21 6.02
C ILE A 614 9.82 -11.34 5.00
N VAL A 615 8.62 -11.74 4.57
CA VAL A 615 8.40 -12.72 3.50
C VAL A 615 7.99 -11.97 2.23
N ILE A 616 8.78 -12.15 1.17
CA ILE A 616 8.61 -11.51 -0.14
C ILE A 616 8.68 -12.58 -1.24
N PRO A 617 8.16 -12.35 -2.45
CA PRO A 617 8.31 -13.33 -3.51
C PRO A 617 9.79 -13.46 -3.89
N MET A 618 10.19 -14.64 -4.39
CA MET A 618 11.57 -14.86 -4.82
C MET A 618 11.98 -13.84 -5.89
N TRP A 619 11.07 -13.51 -6.80
CA TRP A 619 11.13 -12.34 -7.66
C TRP A 619 9.70 -11.80 -7.93
N PRO A 620 9.53 -10.51 -8.26
CA PRO A 620 8.26 -9.98 -8.76
C PRO A 620 7.73 -10.74 -9.98
N GLU A 621 6.41 -10.95 -10.07
CA GLU A 621 5.77 -11.71 -11.15
C GLU A 621 6.23 -11.28 -12.55
N GLY A 622 6.48 -12.29 -13.39
CA GLY A 622 7.01 -12.14 -14.75
C GLY A 622 8.37 -12.81 -14.91
N VAL A 623 8.99 -12.57 -16.07
CA VAL A 623 10.30 -13.17 -16.41
C VAL A 623 11.40 -12.52 -15.55
N PRO A 624 12.17 -13.28 -14.73
CA PRO A 624 13.16 -12.74 -13.80
C PRO A 624 14.26 -11.89 -14.45
N SER A 625 14.62 -12.22 -15.69
CA SER A 625 15.64 -11.52 -16.47
C SER A 625 15.13 -10.30 -17.22
N SER A 626 13.82 -10.00 -17.17
CA SER A 626 13.24 -8.82 -17.81
C SER A 626 13.70 -7.52 -17.14
N ALA A 627 13.74 -6.42 -17.91
CA ALA A 627 14.15 -5.12 -17.38
C ALA A 627 13.27 -4.64 -16.21
N SER A 628 11.95 -4.87 -16.27
CA SER A 628 11.05 -4.48 -15.19
C SER A 628 11.38 -5.20 -13.88
N VAL A 629 11.50 -6.54 -13.92
CA VAL A 629 11.81 -7.35 -12.73
C VAL A 629 13.21 -7.02 -12.20
N GLN A 630 14.21 -6.93 -13.08
CA GLN A 630 15.58 -6.57 -12.69
C GLN A 630 15.69 -5.17 -12.06
N GLY A 631 14.92 -4.20 -12.56
CA GLY A 631 14.86 -2.86 -11.97
C GLY A 631 14.22 -2.84 -10.58
N ILE A 632 13.16 -3.62 -10.37
CA ILE A 632 12.50 -3.74 -9.06
C ILE A 632 13.43 -4.43 -8.04
N LEU A 633 14.07 -5.53 -8.43
CA LEU A 633 15.03 -6.25 -7.59
C LEU A 633 16.22 -5.37 -7.21
N PHE A 634 16.64 -4.47 -8.10
CA PHE A 634 17.68 -3.49 -7.80
C PHE A 634 17.25 -2.54 -6.67
N TRP A 635 16.04 -1.98 -6.72
CA TRP A 635 15.51 -1.12 -5.66
C TRP A 635 15.31 -1.84 -4.34
N GLN A 636 14.86 -3.10 -4.39
CA GLN A 636 14.78 -3.96 -3.21
C GLN A 636 16.16 -4.18 -2.59
N GLY A 637 17.18 -4.47 -3.40
CA GLY A 637 18.56 -4.60 -2.95
C GLY A 637 19.11 -3.33 -2.29
N GLN A 638 18.86 -2.14 -2.88
CA GLN A 638 19.23 -0.86 -2.26
C GLN A 638 18.53 -0.64 -0.91
N THR A 639 17.28 -1.06 -0.81
CA THR A 639 16.48 -0.95 0.43
C THR A 639 17.03 -1.87 1.51
N MET A 640 17.30 -3.14 1.19
CA MET A 640 17.92 -4.11 2.11
C MET A 640 19.28 -3.61 2.61
N GLN A 641 20.14 -3.13 1.69
CA GLN A 641 21.45 -2.56 2.01
C GLN A 641 21.32 -1.42 3.03
N MET A 642 20.43 -0.46 2.79
CA MET A 642 20.20 0.67 3.70
C MET A 642 19.78 0.20 5.09
N MET A 643 18.85 -0.75 5.19
CA MET A 643 18.36 -1.24 6.48
C MET A 643 19.46 -1.96 7.26
N TYR A 644 20.19 -2.87 6.63
CA TYR A 644 21.27 -3.60 7.30
C TYR A 644 22.44 -2.70 7.70
N GLU A 645 22.79 -1.68 6.91
CA GLU A 645 23.79 -0.68 7.30
C GLU A 645 23.37 0.12 8.54
N VAL A 646 22.09 0.48 8.67
CA VAL A 646 21.57 1.17 9.87
C VAL A 646 21.71 0.29 11.10
N ILE A 647 21.32 -0.98 10.99
CA ILE A 647 21.38 -1.96 12.09
C ILE A 647 22.83 -2.25 12.48
N ALA A 648 23.69 -2.57 11.52
CA ALA A 648 25.10 -2.87 11.76
C ALA A 648 25.86 -1.71 12.41
N ARG A 649 25.54 -0.47 12.00
CA ARG A 649 26.09 0.74 12.63
C ARG A 649 25.68 0.84 14.10
N GLU A 650 24.43 0.55 14.44
CA GLU A 650 23.95 0.60 15.83
C GLU A 650 24.55 -0.52 16.69
N LEU A 651 24.68 -1.75 16.15
CA LEU A 651 25.35 -2.86 16.82
C LEU A 651 26.79 -2.49 17.20
N LYS A 652 27.51 -1.89 16.25
CA LYS A 652 28.88 -1.40 16.46
C LYS A 652 28.94 -0.28 17.50
N ASN A 653 28.02 0.69 17.44
CA ASN A 653 27.96 1.80 18.40
C ASN A 653 27.64 1.33 19.83
N SER A 654 26.85 0.28 19.96
CA SER A 654 26.46 -0.32 21.25
C SER A 654 27.52 -1.27 21.82
N ASN A 655 28.64 -1.47 21.13
CA ASN A 655 29.73 -2.39 21.50
C ASN A 655 29.26 -3.83 21.80
N LEU A 656 28.26 -4.31 21.05
CA LEU A 656 27.78 -5.69 21.19
C LEU A 656 28.68 -6.64 20.40
N GLU A 657 29.38 -7.54 21.09
CA GLU A 657 30.22 -8.57 20.49
C GLU A 657 29.40 -9.82 20.14
N ASN A 658 29.77 -10.51 19.06
CA ASN A 658 29.14 -11.77 18.60
C ASN A 658 27.65 -11.66 18.22
N VAL A 659 27.20 -10.49 17.80
CA VAL A 659 25.83 -10.25 17.34
C VAL A 659 25.82 -9.99 15.83
N HIS A 660 24.83 -10.53 15.13
CA HIS A 660 24.68 -10.38 13.68
C HIS A 660 23.43 -9.54 13.35
N PRO A 661 23.42 -8.72 12.28
CA PRO A 661 22.21 -8.00 11.87
C PRO A 661 20.99 -8.92 11.63
N GLN A 662 21.22 -10.17 11.20
CA GLN A 662 20.18 -11.19 11.01
C GLN A 662 19.62 -11.79 12.31
N ASP A 663 20.15 -11.42 13.48
CA ASP A 663 19.49 -11.71 14.75
C ASP A 663 18.23 -10.82 14.93
N TYR A 664 18.13 -9.72 14.18
CA TYR A 664 17.04 -8.73 14.29
C TYR A 664 16.21 -8.58 13.02
N LEU A 665 16.80 -8.64 11.83
CA LEU A 665 16.09 -8.44 10.56
C LEU A 665 16.34 -9.60 9.62
N ASN A 666 15.27 -10.24 9.15
CA ASN A 666 15.38 -11.40 8.27
C ASN A 666 14.42 -11.30 7.07
N PHE A 667 14.94 -11.67 5.90
CA PHE A 667 14.20 -11.76 4.66
C PHE A 667 14.11 -13.21 4.18
N TYR A 668 12.91 -13.60 3.78
CA TYR A 668 12.58 -14.92 3.29
C TYR A 668 11.78 -14.83 1.99
N CYS A 669 11.72 -15.93 1.26
CA CYS A 669 10.75 -16.15 0.20
C CYS A 669 10.12 -17.53 0.34
N LEU A 670 9.09 -17.81 -0.46
CA LEU A 670 8.42 -19.10 -0.44
C LEU A 670 8.74 -19.90 -1.71
N GLY A 671 8.85 -21.21 -1.56
CA GLY A 671 9.02 -22.14 -2.67
C GLY A 671 8.46 -23.51 -2.36
N ASN A 672 8.15 -24.24 -3.42
CA ASN A 672 7.71 -25.62 -3.31
C ASN A 672 8.56 -26.54 -4.18
N ARG A 673 8.56 -27.82 -3.84
CA ARG A 673 9.20 -28.86 -4.61
C ARG A 673 8.35 -30.13 -4.59
N GLU A 674 8.01 -30.62 -5.77
CA GLU A 674 7.20 -31.82 -5.96
C GLU A 674 7.93 -32.82 -6.87
N PRO A 675 7.81 -34.13 -6.63
CA PRO A 675 8.40 -35.12 -7.51
C PRO A 675 7.71 -35.05 -8.88
N CYS A 676 8.49 -34.99 -9.96
CA CYS A 676 7.92 -35.05 -11.30
C CYS A 676 7.60 -36.52 -11.63
N ASP A 677 6.31 -36.85 -11.77
CA ASP A 677 5.87 -38.21 -12.08
C ASP A 677 6.42 -38.68 -13.45
N GLU A 678 7.14 -39.80 -13.49
CA GLU A 678 7.65 -40.42 -14.73
C GLU A 678 6.49 -40.84 -15.68
N HIS A 679 5.28 -41.00 -15.16
CA HIS A 679 4.08 -41.35 -15.94
C HIS A 679 3.54 -40.19 -16.80
N VAL A 680 3.83 -38.93 -16.44
CA VAL A 680 3.52 -37.77 -17.30
C VAL A 680 4.46 -37.73 -18.52
N SER A 681 5.65 -38.30 -18.39
CA SER A 681 6.62 -38.50 -19.48
C SER A 681 6.20 -39.59 -20.47
N ASN A 682 5.44 -40.60 -20.02
CA ASN A 682 5.13 -41.83 -20.78
C ASN A 682 3.70 -41.89 -21.36
N SER A 683 2.82 -40.91 -21.11
CA SER A 683 1.58 -40.73 -21.90
C SER A 683 1.83 -40.12 -23.29
N SER A 684 3.12 -39.99 -23.66
CA SER A 684 3.70 -39.46 -24.90
C SER A 684 3.50 -40.34 -26.15
N SER A 685 2.34 -41.01 -26.29
CA SER A 685 2.01 -41.76 -27.51
C SER A 685 0.77 -41.26 -28.26
N HIS A 686 0.18 -40.12 -27.88
CA HIS A 686 -0.76 -39.41 -28.74
C HIS A 686 -0.17 -38.08 -29.20
N SER A 687 0.39 -38.16 -30.40
CA SER A 687 0.87 -37.06 -31.23
C SER A 687 -0.15 -35.92 -31.29
N SER A 688 0.09 -34.87 -30.51
CA SER A 688 -0.36 -33.52 -30.84
C SER A 688 0.88 -32.71 -31.21
N SER A 689 0.82 -32.12 -32.40
CA SER A 689 1.94 -31.57 -33.16
C SER A 689 2.44 -30.21 -32.67
N ASN A 690 2.58 -30.01 -31.36
CA ASN A 690 3.23 -28.82 -30.78
C ASN A 690 4.25 -29.25 -29.72
N GLY A 691 5.54 -29.29 -30.10
CA GLY A 691 6.65 -29.66 -29.22
C GLY A 691 6.91 -28.61 -28.12
N GLY A 692 6.25 -28.75 -26.97
CA GLY A 692 6.59 -27.97 -25.77
C GLY A 692 7.89 -28.46 -25.14
N SER A 693 8.89 -27.59 -25.04
CA SER A 693 10.15 -27.89 -24.33
C SER A 693 9.90 -28.01 -22.82
N VAL A 694 10.37 -29.09 -22.20
CA VAL A 694 10.35 -29.26 -20.73
C VAL A 694 11.22 -28.16 -20.10
N SER A 695 10.67 -27.38 -19.17
CA SER A 695 11.41 -26.32 -18.48
C SER A 695 12.40 -26.92 -17.47
N ALA A 696 13.48 -26.19 -17.14
CA ALA A 696 14.41 -26.62 -16.10
C ALA A 696 13.71 -26.77 -14.73
N SER A 697 12.76 -25.88 -14.41
CA SER A 697 11.91 -25.96 -13.22
C SER A 697 11.05 -27.23 -13.19
N GLN A 698 10.52 -27.65 -14.34
CA GLN A 698 9.79 -28.93 -14.44
C GLN A 698 10.74 -30.12 -14.22
N LYS A 699 11.95 -30.08 -14.79
CA LYS A 699 12.97 -31.13 -14.60
C LYS A 699 13.36 -31.30 -13.12
N HIS A 700 13.56 -30.20 -12.41
CA HIS A 700 13.97 -30.22 -10.99
C HIS A 700 12.79 -30.27 -10.01
N GLY A 701 11.56 -30.26 -10.52
CA GLY A 701 10.33 -30.35 -9.75
C GLY A 701 10.08 -29.16 -8.83
N ARG A 702 10.59 -27.96 -9.12
CA ARG A 702 10.60 -26.82 -8.19
C ARG A 702 10.07 -25.53 -8.80
N PHE A 703 9.47 -24.67 -7.99
CA PHE A 703 9.15 -23.29 -8.35
C PHE A 703 8.95 -22.44 -7.09
N MET A 704 9.00 -21.11 -7.24
CA MET A 704 8.58 -20.22 -6.15
C MET A 704 7.07 -20.34 -5.91
N ILE A 705 6.66 -20.20 -4.66
CA ILE A 705 5.28 -19.86 -4.31
C ILE A 705 5.22 -18.33 -4.35
N TYR A 706 4.31 -17.78 -5.15
CA TYR A 706 4.27 -16.35 -5.34
C TYR A 706 3.58 -15.66 -4.16
N VAL A 707 4.38 -14.94 -3.38
CA VAL A 707 3.88 -14.10 -2.28
C VAL A 707 3.24 -12.86 -2.88
N HIS A 708 1.93 -12.89 -3.03
CA HIS A 708 1.11 -11.75 -3.40
C HIS A 708 0.49 -11.07 -2.17
N ALA A 709 0.73 -11.56 -0.96
CA ALA A 709 0.30 -10.96 0.29
C ALA A 709 0.57 -9.44 0.39
N LYS A 710 -0.25 -8.74 1.19
CA LYS A 710 -0.02 -7.35 1.64
C LYS A 710 -0.49 -7.21 3.10
N GLY A 711 0.29 -7.75 4.02
CA GLY A 711 -0.05 -7.78 5.44
C GLY A 711 1.14 -7.47 6.36
N MET A 712 0.82 -7.01 7.56
CA MET A 712 1.77 -6.83 8.66
C MET A 712 1.09 -7.18 9.98
N ILE A 713 1.74 -8.02 10.78
CA ILE A 713 1.34 -8.36 12.15
C ILE A 713 2.36 -7.74 13.10
N VAL A 714 1.87 -7.10 14.15
CA VAL A 714 2.69 -6.45 15.18
C VAL A 714 2.33 -7.06 16.54
N ASP A 715 3.35 -7.61 17.20
CA ASP A 715 3.29 -8.09 18.59
C ASP A 715 2.16 -9.10 18.89
N ASP A 716 1.65 -9.80 17.88
CA ASP A 716 0.47 -10.70 17.95
C ASP A 716 -0.83 -10.04 18.46
N GLU A 717 -0.91 -8.71 18.52
CA GLU A 717 -2.10 -7.98 18.98
C GLU A 717 -2.76 -7.13 17.88
N TYR A 718 -2.00 -6.72 16.86
CA TYR A 718 -2.49 -5.86 15.78
C TYR A 718 -2.13 -6.40 14.40
N VAL A 719 -3.06 -6.26 13.45
CA VAL A 719 -2.88 -6.67 12.05
C VAL A 719 -3.28 -5.54 11.10
N ILE A 720 -2.45 -5.27 10.10
CA ILE A 720 -2.81 -4.49 8.91
C ILE A 720 -2.86 -5.44 7.72
N LEU A 721 -3.94 -5.37 6.94
CA LEU A 721 -4.11 -6.18 5.73
C LEU A 721 -4.88 -5.40 4.67
N GLY A 722 -4.47 -5.52 3.40
CA GLY A 722 -5.15 -4.83 2.31
C GLY A 722 -4.60 -5.16 0.93
N SER A 723 -4.64 -4.17 0.03
CA SER A 723 -4.10 -4.26 -1.33
C SER A 723 -2.76 -3.56 -1.53
N ALA A 724 -2.29 -2.81 -0.52
CA ALA A 724 -1.15 -1.90 -0.64
C ALA A 724 0.21 -2.61 -0.48
N ASN A 725 1.02 -2.51 -1.51
CA ASN A 725 2.40 -2.97 -1.51
C ASN A 725 3.33 -2.03 -0.71
N ILE A 726 4.45 -2.55 -0.18
CA ILE A 726 5.53 -1.73 0.39
C ILE A 726 6.40 -1.22 -0.77
N ASN A 727 5.82 -0.28 -1.52
CA ASN A 727 6.45 0.48 -2.58
C ASN A 727 5.80 1.88 -2.67
N GLN A 728 6.39 2.78 -3.43
CA GLN A 728 5.88 4.13 -3.58
C GLN A 728 4.56 4.16 -4.36
N ARG A 729 4.37 3.25 -5.33
CA ARG A 729 3.11 3.10 -6.09
C ARG A 729 1.89 2.97 -5.17
N SER A 730 1.98 2.17 -4.11
CA SER A 730 0.88 1.94 -3.18
C SER A 730 0.87 2.93 -2.01
N MET A 731 2.03 3.37 -1.51
CA MET A 731 2.12 4.24 -0.32
C MET A 731 1.91 5.74 -0.61
N ALA A 732 2.06 6.20 -1.86
CA ALA A 732 2.03 7.62 -2.18
C ALA A 732 0.65 8.29 -2.08
N GLY A 733 -0.45 7.54 -2.09
CA GLY A 733 -1.83 8.05 -2.13
C GLY A 733 -2.31 8.63 -3.46
N SER A 734 -1.40 9.20 -4.26
CA SER A 734 -1.69 9.84 -5.55
C SER A 734 -1.27 9.01 -6.77
N ARG A 735 -0.69 7.82 -6.56
CA ARG A 735 -0.31 6.87 -7.61
C ARG A 735 -1.46 5.86 -7.81
N ASP A 736 -1.28 4.61 -7.41
CA ASP A 736 -2.35 3.61 -7.45
C ASP A 736 -3.35 3.85 -6.32
N THR A 737 -4.60 3.45 -6.53
CA THR A 737 -5.59 3.49 -5.45
C THR A 737 -5.60 2.18 -4.69
N GLU A 738 -5.45 2.24 -3.37
CA GLU A 738 -5.39 1.08 -2.48
C GLU A 738 -6.38 1.20 -1.32
N ILE A 739 -6.66 0.08 -0.66
CA ILE A 739 -7.46 0.00 0.56
C ILE A 739 -6.81 -1.01 1.50
N ALA A 740 -6.85 -0.74 2.80
CA ALA A 740 -6.44 -1.66 3.85
C ALA A 740 -7.34 -1.48 5.07
N MET A 741 -7.29 -2.44 5.97
CA MET A 741 -7.78 -2.29 7.34
C MET A 741 -6.63 -2.47 8.30
N GLY A 742 -6.73 -1.83 9.45
CA GLY A 742 -6.00 -2.19 10.66
C GLY A 742 -6.98 -2.61 11.72
N ALA A 743 -6.65 -3.66 12.47
CA ALA A 743 -7.55 -4.18 13.49
C ALA A 743 -6.79 -4.84 14.66
N TYR A 744 -7.40 -4.77 15.83
CA TYR A 744 -6.98 -5.49 17.04
C TYR A 744 -8.19 -5.93 17.85
N GLN A 745 -7.98 -6.91 18.74
CA GLN A 745 -8.97 -7.31 19.73
C GLN A 745 -8.62 -6.62 21.06
N PRO A 746 -9.46 -5.72 21.61
CA PRO A 746 -9.11 -4.91 22.79
C PRO A 746 -8.85 -5.76 24.05
N HIS A 747 -9.41 -6.97 24.13
CA HIS A 747 -9.19 -7.91 25.24
C HIS A 747 -7.94 -8.80 25.07
N HIS A 748 -7.30 -8.76 23.90
CA HIS A 748 -6.09 -9.53 23.58
C HIS A 748 -4.96 -8.57 23.16
N THR A 749 -4.61 -7.65 24.06
CA THR A 749 -3.47 -6.74 23.92
C THR A 749 -2.49 -6.94 25.07
N TRP A 750 -1.20 -6.66 24.85
CA TRP A 750 -0.16 -6.64 25.88
C TRP A 750 -0.53 -5.70 27.03
N ALA A 751 -1.14 -4.56 26.73
CA ALA A 751 -1.58 -3.58 27.72
C ALA A 751 -2.64 -4.17 28.67
N LYS A 752 -3.64 -4.88 28.13
CA LYS A 752 -4.74 -5.46 28.91
C LYS A 752 -4.32 -6.73 29.64
N LYS A 753 -3.62 -7.62 28.94
CA LYS A 753 -3.26 -8.96 29.39
C LYS A 753 -2.05 -9.00 30.31
N LYS A 754 -1.09 -8.09 30.13
CA LYS A 754 0.21 -8.07 30.82
C LYS A 754 1.05 -9.34 30.59
N ASN A 755 0.68 -10.15 29.60
CA ASN A 755 1.41 -11.29 29.07
C ASN A 755 1.12 -11.38 27.56
N HIS A 756 1.76 -12.33 26.87
CA HIS A 756 1.60 -12.51 25.43
C HIS A 756 0.14 -12.74 25.05
N PRO A 757 -0.50 -11.85 24.26
CA PRO A 757 -1.88 -12.02 23.85
C PRO A 757 -2.01 -13.18 22.85
N ARG A 758 -2.86 -14.17 23.15
CA ARG A 758 -3.14 -15.31 22.25
C ARG A 758 -4.56 -15.22 21.72
N GLY A 759 -4.88 -14.11 21.07
CA GLY A 759 -6.14 -13.90 20.35
C GLY A 759 -6.11 -14.44 18.92
N GLN A 760 -7.07 -14.02 18.10
CA GLN A 760 -7.17 -14.39 16.70
C GLN A 760 -5.97 -13.92 15.86
N VAL A 761 -5.33 -12.79 16.20
CA VAL A 761 -4.11 -12.31 15.50
C VAL A 761 -2.94 -13.28 15.73
N TYR A 762 -2.70 -13.71 16.97
CA TYR A 762 -1.76 -14.78 17.31
C TYR A 762 -2.06 -16.08 16.57
N GLY A 763 -3.32 -16.51 16.59
CA GLY A 763 -3.77 -17.73 15.91
C GLY A 763 -3.50 -17.68 14.41
N TYR A 764 -3.79 -16.55 13.78
CA TYR A 764 -3.54 -16.32 12.37
C TYR A 764 -2.04 -16.40 12.03
N ARG A 765 -1.20 -15.72 12.82
CA ARG A 765 0.27 -15.73 12.64
C ARG A 765 0.86 -17.12 12.84
N MET A 766 0.42 -17.86 13.85
CA MET A 766 0.81 -19.27 14.05
C MET A 766 0.37 -20.17 12.88
N SER A 767 -0.79 -19.90 12.28
CA SER A 767 -1.31 -20.67 11.14
C SER A 767 -0.49 -20.44 9.87
N LEU A 768 -0.14 -19.18 9.58
CA LEU A 768 0.80 -18.82 8.51
C LEU A 768 2.17 -19.47 8.74
N TRP A 769 2.68 -19.43 9.96
CA TRP A 769 3.95 -20.09 10.28
C TRP A 769 3.87 -21.61 10.15
N ARG A 770 2.73 -22.22 10.48
CA ARG A 770 2.54 -23.67 10.28
C ARG A 770 2.55 -24.05 8.80
N GLU A 771 1.96 -23.24 7.94
CA GLU A 771 2.05 -23.39 6.49
C GLU A 771 3.51 -23.27 6.03
N HIS A 772 4.17 -22.14 6.35
CA HIS A 772 5.51 -21.84 5.84
C HIS A 772 6.59 -22.75 6.39
N THR A 773 6.52 -23.17 7.65
CA THR A 773 7.55 -24.02 8.28
C THR A 773 7.21 -25.50 8.25
N GLY A 774 5.96 -25.86 7.92
CA GLY A 774 5.49 -27.24 7.96
C GLY A 774 5.36 -27.84 9.37
N LYS A 775 5.58 -27.07 10.44
CA LYS A 775 5.53 -27.54 11.84
C LYS A 775 5.03 -26.46 12.81
N LEU A 776 4.72 -26.86 14.04
CA LEU A 776 4.46 -25.96 15.16
C LEU A 776 5.42 -26.30 16.30
N GLU A 777 6.06 -25.30 16.86
CA GLU A 777 7.12 -25.45 17.85
C GLU A 777 6.91 -24.43 18.97
N ASP A 778 7.34 -24.75 20.20
CA ASP A 778 7.10 -23.88 21.35
C ASP A 778 7.82 -22.53 21.24
N TYR A 779 9.00 -22.49 20.63
CA TYR A 779 9.71 -21.23 20.38
C TYR A 779 9.03 -20.34 19.35
N PHE A 780 8.06 -20.83 18.56
CA PHE A 780 7.23 -19.97 17.70
C PHE A 780 6.24 -19.12 18.50
N LYS A 781 6.05 -19.44 19.79
CA LYS A 781 5.20 -18.66 20.68
C LYS A 781 5.86 -17.38 21.14
N GLU A 782 7.18 -17.23 21.03
CA GLU A 782 7.93 -16.03 21.43
C GLU A 782 8.81 -15.56 20.24
N PRO A 783 8.20 -14.93 19.20
CA PRO A 783 8.88 -14.58 17.96
C PRO A 783 10.03 -13.57 18.13
N GLU A 784 10.00 -12.77 19.18
CA GLU A 784 11.10 -11.87 19.50
C GLU A 784 12.32 -12.64 19.99
N SER A 785 12.20 -13.84 20.53
CA SER A 785 13.35 -14.57 21.10
C SER A 785 14.46 -14.85 20.07
N LEU A 786 15.72 -14.89 20.53
CA LEU A 786 16.85 -15.23 19.67
C LEU A 786 16.78 -16.70 19.21
N GLU A 787 16.31 -17.59 20.09
CA GLU A 787 16.08 -19.00 19.77
C GLU A 787 15.11 -19.15 18.60
N CYS A 788 13.99 -18.42 18.60
CA CYS A 788 13.03 -18.45 17.50
C CYS A 788 13.67 -18.01 16.18
N VAL A 789 14.34 -16.86 16.17
CA VAL A 789 15.02 -16.33 14.97
C VAL A 789 16.05 -17.32 14.42
N GLN A 790 16.90 -17.88 15.27
CA GLN A 790 17.94 -18.82 14.84
C GLN A 790 17.35 -20.11 14.26
N ASN A 791 16.30 -20.66 14.86
CA ASN A 791 15.64 -21.88 14.36
C ASN A 791 14.91 -21.63 13.03
N ILE A 792 14.24 -20.48 12.88
CA ILE A 792 13.60 -20.10 11.60
C ILE A 792 14.66 -19.91 10.52
N ASN A 793 15.75 -19.20 10.83
CA ASN A 793 16.85 -18.99 9.88
C ASN A 793 17.48 -20.31 9.46
N LYS A 794 17.69 -21.23 10.40
CA LYS A 794 18.24 -22.56 10.11
C LYS A 794 17.31 -23.37 9.20
N LEU A 795 16.01 -23.40 9.50
CA LEU A 795 15.02 -24.06 8.64
C LEU A 795 15.00 -23.48 7.23
N ALA A 796 15.02 -22.15 7.12
CA ALA A 796 15.00 -21.45 5.84
C ALA A 796 16.28 -21.69 5.02
N GLU A 797 17.43 -21.81 5.68
CA GLU A 797 18.71 -22.17 5.08
C GLU A 797 18.71 -23.62 4.57
N ASP A 798 18.29 -24.57 5.40
CA ASP A 798 18.20 -25.99 5.03
C ASP A 798 17.24 -26.19 3.84
N ASN A 799 16.10 -25.49 3.86
CA ASN A 799 15.17 -25.52 2.74
C ASN A 799 15.74 -24.87 1.47
N TRP A 800 16.53 -23.81 1.58
CA TRP A 800 17.18 -23.20 0.40
C TRP A 800 18.20 -24.16 -0.24
N GLU A 801 19.00 -24.86 0.57
CA GLU A 801 19.92 -25.90 0.09
C GLU A 801 19.15 -27.03 -0.61
N ASN A 802 18.06 -27.52 0.01
CA ASN A 802 17.20 -28.55 -0.57
C ASN A 802 16.43 -28.07 -1.79
N PHE A 803 16.09 -26.78 -1.88
CA PHE A 803 15.41 -26.21 -3.04
C PHE A 803 16.37 -26.11 -4.24
N THR A 804 17.65 -25.78 -3.99
CA THR A 804 18.62 -25.48 -5.06
C THR A 804 19.40 -26.69 -5.57
N THR A 805 19.48 -27.79 -4.83
CA THR A 805 20.14 -29.03 -5.29
C THR A 805 19.49 -29.65 -6.53
N ASP A 806 20.30 -30.28 -7.39
CA ASP A 806 19.86 -30.87 -8.66
C ASP A 806 18.93 -32.08 -8.48
N GLU A 807 19.23 -32.94 -7.50
CA GLU A 807 18.42 -34.12 -7.16
C GLU A 807 17.19 -33.72 -6.34
N TYR A 808 16.07 -34.42 -6.50
CA TYR A 808 14.87 -34.13 -5.73
C TYR A 808 15.08 -34.42 -4.24
N THR A 809 14.90 -33.37 -3.43
CA THR A 809 14.88 -33.44 -1.96
C THR A 809 13.62 -32.75 -1.46
N PRO A 810 12.81 -33.39 -0.60
CA PRO A 810 11.62 -32.76 -0.03
C PRO A 810 12.01 -31.55 0.84
N LEU A 811 11.13 -30.55 0.87
CA LEU A 811 11.26 -29.39 1.74
C LEU A 811 10.52 -29.61 3.06
N GLN A 812 10.98 -28.96 4.13
CA GLN A 812 10.25 -28.84 5.39
C GLN A 812 9.39 -27.57 5.34
N GLY A 813 8.15 -27.68 4.89
CA GLY A 813 7.30 -26.53 4.59
C GLY A 813 7.77 -25.80 3.32
N HIS A 814 7.60 -24.47 3.31
CA HIS A 814 7.75 -23.62 2.13
C HIS A 814 8.73 -22.46 2.31
N LEU A 815 9.13 -22.15 3.54
CA LEU A 815 9.98 -21.01 3.88
C LEU A 815 11.41 -21.24 3.40
N LEU A 816 11.90 -20.35 2.55
CA LEU A 816 13.25 -20.33 2.03
C LEU A 816 13.99 -19.08 2.51
N LYS A 817 15.30 -19.19 2.75
CA LYS A 817 16.16 -18.03 2.92
C LYS A 817 16.08 -17.18 1.65
N TYR A 818 15.85 -15.88 1.76
CA TYR A 818 16.02 -15.01 0.60
C TYR A 818 17.51 -15.07 0.17
N PRO A 819 17.85 -15.25 -1.13
CA PRO A 819 19.19 -15.68 -1.56
C PRO A 819 20.27 -14.59 -1.54
N ILE A 820 20.41 -13.93 -0.39
CA ILE A 820 21.39 -12.90 -0.09
C ILE A 820 22.28 -13.34 1.07
N LYS A 821 23.51 -12.85 1.03
CA LYS A 821 24.47 -12.87 2.13
C LYS A 821 24.53 -11.49 2.75
N VAL A 822 24.43 -11.43 4.08
CA VAL A 822 24.57 -10.21 4.88
C VAL A 822 25.83 -10.37 5.71
N GLU A 823 26.76 -9.42 5.59
CA GLU A 823 27.97 -9.38 6.42
C GLU A 823 27.70 -8.62 7.72
N SER A 824 28.60 -8.74 8.70
CA SER A 824 28.48 -8.08 10.01
C SER A 824 28.51 -6.56 9.95
N ASP A 825 29.06 -5.97 8.88
CA ASP A 825 29.05 -4.53 8.63
C ASP A 825 27.78 -4.02 7.91
N GLY A 826 26.84 -4.93 7.61
CA GLY A 826 25.58 -4.64 6.92
C GLY A 826 25.68 -4.72 5.39
N THR A 827 26.83 -5.11 4.83
CA THR A 827 26.96 -5.32 3.38
C THR A 827 26.08 -6.46 2.90
N VAL A 828 25.27 -6.19 1.88
CA VAL A 828 24.38 -7.14 1.22
C VAL A 828 24.98 -7.55 -0.12
N SER A 829 25.15 -8.84 -0.32
CA SER A 829 25.61 -9.44 -1.58
C SER A 829 24.73 -10.65 -1.94
N PRO A 830 24.75 -11.15 -3.19
CA PRO A 830 24.10 -12.41 -3.51
C PRO A 830 24.76 -13.56 -2.73
N LEU A 831 23.99 -14.60 -2.42
CA LEU A 831 24.57 -15.80 -1.83
C LEU A 831 25.60 -16.43 -2.81
N PRO A 832 26.81 -16.83 -2.37
CA PRO A 832 27.85 -17.33 -3.26
C PRO A 832 27.39 -18.52 -4.11
N GLY A 833 27.57 -18.46 -5.44
CA GLY A 833 27.10 -19.48 -6.38
C GLY A 833 25.62 -19.39 -6.74
N HIS A 834 24.90 -18.42 -6.17
CA HIS A 834 23.49 -18.14 -6.42
C HIS A 834 23.30 -16.66 -6.82
N GLU A 835 24.19 -16.12 -7.66
CA GLU A 835 24.08 -14.75 -8.16
C GLU A 835 22.85 -14.55 -9.05
N GLN A 836 22.30 -15.66 -9.57
CA GLN A 836 21.06 -15.70 -10.33
C GLN A 836 20.07 -16.70 -9.73
N PHE A 837 18.78 -16.51 -10.01
CA PHE A 837 17.75 -17.45 -9.56
C PHE A 837 17.87 -18.81 -10.25
N PRO A 838 17.59 -19.91 -9.52
CA PRO A 838 17.66 -21.26 -10.08
C PRO A 838 16.71 -21.41 -11.28
N ASP A 839 17.12 -22.21 -12.27
CA ASP A 839 16.40 -22.58 -13.50
C ASP A 839 16.08 -21.47 -14.51
N LEU A 840 15.88 -20.23 -14.06
CA LEU A 840 15.34 -19.13 -14.88
C LEU A 840 16.36 -18.02 -15.14
N GLY A 841 17.42 -17.95 -14.33
CA GLY A 841 18.40 -16.87 -14.38
C GLY A 841 17.86 -15.55 -13.84
N GLY A 842 18.48 -14.44 -14.25
CA GLY A 842 18.18 -13.10 -13.71
C GLY A 842 18.89 -12.88 -12.37
N LYS A 843 19.48 -11.71 -12.18
CA LYS A 843 20.30 -11.44 -10.99
C LYS A 843 19.43 -11.28 -9.75
N VAL A 844 19.83 -11.88 -8.63
CA VAL A 844 19.10 -11.82 -7.35
C VAL A 844 18.96 -10.40 -6.83
N LEU A 845 20.03 -9.59 -6.91
CA LEU A 845 20.03 -8.17 -6.53
C LEU A 845 19.67 -7.24 -7.69
N GLY A 846 19.14 -7.80 -8.79
CA GLY A 846 18.70 -7.02 -9.94
C GLY A 846 19.81 -6.28 -10.69
N SER A 847 19.40 -5.34 -11.53
CA SER A 847 20.30 -4.42 -12.24
C SER A 847 19.60 -3.12 -12.61
N THR A 848 20.39 -2.06 -12.78
CA THR A 848 19.86 -0.78 -13.26
C THR A 848 19.31 -0.92 -14.67
N THR A 849 18.22 -0.20 -14.96
CA THR A 849 17.57 -0.24 -16.27
C THR A 849 17.28 1.16 -16.78
N THR A 850 16.88 1.25 -18.05
CA THR A 850 16.47 2.51 -18.69
C THR A 850 15.01 2.86 -18.42
N LEU A 851 14.28 2.03 -17.68
CA LEU A 851 12.88 2.29 -17.33
C LEU A 851 12.80 3.47 -16.34
N PRO A 852 11.83 4.39 -16.52
CA PRO A 852 11.59 5.45 -15.56
C PRO A 852 11.37 4.91 -14.14
N ASN A 853 12.06 5.46 -13.14
CA ASN A 853 11.92 5.03 -11.74
C ASN A 853 10.46 5.03 -11.27
N ALA A 854 9.63 5.98 -11.73
CA ALA A 854 8.21 6.05 -11.37
C ALA A 854 7.38 4.83 -11.79
N LEU A 855 7.88 3.99 -12.70
CA LEU A 855 7.24 2.73 -13.09
C LEU A 855 7.60 1.57 -12.17
N THR A 856 8.84 1.56 -11.67
CA THR A 856 9.45 0.45 -10.91
C THR A 856 9.58 0.73 -9.41
N THR A 857 9.17 1.91 -8.94
CA THR A 857 9.18 2.35 -7.52
C THR A 857 7.81 2.42 -6.88
#